data_AF-A0AB34JHQ9-F1
#
_entry.id   AF-A0AB34JHQ9-F1
#
_cell.length_a   1.000
_cell.length_b   1.000
_cell.length_c   1.000
_cell.angle_alpha   90.00
_cell.angle_beta   90.00
_cell.angle_gamma   90.00
#
_symmetry.space_group_name_H-M   'P 1'
#
loop_
_entity.id
_entity.type
_entity.pdbx_description
1 polymer ?
#
loop_
_entity_poly.entity_id
_entity_poly.type
_entity_poly.pdbx_seq_one_letter_code
_entity_poly.pdbx_strand_id
1 'polypeptide(L)'
;MGASFSVSKINVRSQSSRPVELKHLEPPSDPPPAAPEPQDSSPLHIEVKGVLVDALHKEIRSDVIEKIHSKWLEEIKIEVRKELLQELLDSLRKDLREEVAEAIKRIPPAVFAPNGPRGALGSQASPAAWEDSITPKRNASMFDMSRGGAKPGYAGTASLIREATGHNECTADRVPLILFTDMGGAAHDCGDTVALFLLRGLEGLGFLDVKGVIVSGNDSRKLEMSVKTITTLLGHLHFNEDVGVGVCLQDAFTELPDAYKKASNVDLAETVLEHLLEQAEDRSLVLVITCINTTLASFLQRYGELISQKVKHVSIFGTVCDRMGEDILVSATARNDRESSYLKPDPSHQPFAVDMKTTDYVFRRLQDLGVMIIVSSRFTVYAGRVRASLYDDLAWTNNAIARRLRTQQHQAVQDLWDRVHQPVGSPARGGLPARCTPSWFAETMCGGKLPQSHQDVWSCVTSFFMYDAVTIVAAIPILRERIFSQNEVHHYHCINEKTNLVYGQSNELCGVADKKKLANLLHDASLAGLSISPEPYPIIIFTDPGQDLDDELALVMLAALTERKYVRPIAVVANLHPSLERACLAKGTLRKLGLDDVPVAVGTDGGCTSHKDVFSDTAFAYLGQEDEVEKDADALLRRVLMGEEHESVIVLCISSLTDAAKFLKGNESLFVDKVHSVTIMGGVDLSTKDEVLAEEARQDTESSPRPVKETFKPDTANNNTFDMPSAIFLYTRLQELNIKTNVLTRFAAYGCPLPRNIYDTMQKTGSPIALRLFDVQRKSIEELWKRCNASGDERRGLPARCSKEWYTKTFLGGRGSERSASDSIWDLVVQFNMYDPMALLLAVPPLAWVFFDDSSSRSRINQSSLQLRVIGTSPEHTGIKHSQTLRDFLMQNLLEGVSRPLRNDSSISKRTKTPLKKQDTTSLQQQELKKQNSGLLYL
;
A
#
# COMPACT_ATOMS: atom_id res chain seq x y z
N MET A 1 33.69 -44.90 -26.76
CA MET A 1 34.29 -44.06 -25.69
C MET A 1 33.17 -43.80 -24.69
N GLY A 2 32.91 -44.73 -23.76
CA GLY A 2 33.39 -44.75 -22.36
C GLY A 2 32.26 -44.25 -21.44
N ALA A 3 31.39 -45.13 -20.90
CA ALA A 3 31.42 -45.74 -19.54
C ALA A 3 31.24 -44.70 -18.41
N SER A 4 30.42 -44.83 -17.36
CA SER A 4 29.91 -46.00 -16.63
C SER A 4 28.72 -45.63 -15.72
N PHE A 5 27.76 -46.53 -15.52
CA PHE A 5 26.82 -46.52 -14.38
C PHE A 5 27.32 -47.51 -13.32
N SER A 6 27.35 -47.08 -12.05
CA SER A 6 27.68 -47.92 -10.89
C SER A 6 26.45 -48.08 -10.00
N VAL A 7 26.13 -49.33 -9.67
CA VAL A 7 25.08 -49.76 -8.75
C VAL A 7 25.73 -50.18 -7.43
N SER A 8 25.21 -49.70 -6.30
CA SER A 8 25.43 -50.30 -4.98
C SER A 8 24.15 -50.15 -4.14
N LYS A 9 23.37 -51.23 -3.96
CA LYS A 9 23.34 -52.13 -2.78
C LYS A 9 23.08 -51.40 -1.45
N ILE A 10 21.82 -51.41 -1.02
CA ILE A 10 21.42 -51.10 0.37
C ILE A 10 21.28 -52.42 1.14
N ASN A 11 21.99 -52.47 2.27
CA ASN A 11 21.98 -53.55 3.26
C ASN A 11 20.71 -53.47 4.11
N VAL A 12 19.96 -54.56 4.19
CA VAL A 12 18.92 -54.76 5.21
C VAL A 12 19.57 -55.44 6.42
N ARG A 13 19.58 -54.76 7.57
CA ARG A 13 19.83 -55.38 8.87
C ARG A 13 18.57 -55.29 9.71
N SER A 14 18.03 -56.47 10.00
CA SER A 14 16.97 -56.72 10.96
C SER A 14 17.51 -56.66 12.40
N GLN A 15 16.77 -56.01 13.31
CA GLN A 15 16.93 -56.19 14.75
C GLN A 15 15.58 -56.41 15.43
N SER A 16 15.45 -57.65 15.91
CA SER A 16 14.83 -58.12 17.16
C SER A 16 13.57 -57.43 17.70
N SER A 17 12.51 -58.22 17.68
CA SER A 17 11.28 -58.15 18.45
C SER A 17 11.50 -58.25 19.98
N ARG A 18 10.71 -57.48 20.74
CA ARG A 18 10.29 -57.80 22.11
C ARG A 18 8.75 -57.83 22.13
N PRO A 19 8.11 -58.81 22.79
CA PRO A 19 6.66 -58.83 22.93
C PRO A 19 6.24 -58.00 24.16
N VAL A 20 5.20 -57.19 24.02
CA VAL A 20 4.48 -56.59 25.15
C VAL A 20 3.15 -57.30 25.29
N GLU A 21 2.91 -57.79 26.51
CA GLU A 21 1.70 -58.50 26.94
C GLU A 21 0.44 -57.63 26.77
N LEU A 22 -0.57 -58.20 26.11
CA LEU A 22 -1.93 -57.67 26.08
C LEU A 22 -2.67 -58.13 27.34
N LYS A 23 -2.98 -57.19 28.24
CA LYS A 23 -3.97 -57.39 29.31
C LYS A 23 -5.38 -57.18 28.74
N HIS A 24 -6.22 -58.19 28.93
CA HIS A 24 -7.66 -58.15 28.72
C HIS A 24 -8.32 -57.08 29.58
N LEU A 25 -9.17 -56.25 28.96
CA LEU A 25 -10.17 -55.42 29.62
C LEU A 25 -11.55 -55.85 29.10
N GLU A 26 -12.45 -56.11 30.04
CA GLU A 26 -13.84 -56.51 29.85
C GLU A 26 -14.68 -55.39 29.21
N PRO A 27 -15.76 -55.72 28.48
CA PRO A 27 -16.65 -54.73 27.88
C PRO A 27 -17.68 -54.20 28.90
N PRO A 28 -18.00 -52.90 28.91
CA PRO A 28 -19.14 -52.40 29.66
C PRO A 28 -20.45 -52.65 28.89
N SER A 29 -21.42 -53.13 29.65
CA SER A 29 -22.83 -53.30 29.30
C SER A 29 -23.58 -51.95 29.29
N ASP A 30 -24.45 -51.83 28.29
CA ASP A 30 -25.71 -51.04 28.18
C ASP A 30 -25.75 -49.95 27.10
N PRO A 31 -26.71 -50.02 26.15
CA PRO A 31 -26.91 -49.01 25.11
C PRO A 31 -27.82 -47.85 25.60
N PRO A 32 -27.61 -46.61 25.10
CA PRO A 32 -28.53 -45.50 25.35
C PRO A 32 -29.81 -45.61 24.48
N PRO A 33 -30.93 -45.01 24.92
CA PRO A 33 -32.24 -45.18 24.28
C PRO A 33 -32.38 -44.41 22.95
N ALA A 34 -33.19 -44.99 22.06
CA ALA A 34 -33.46 -44.51 20.71
C ALA A 34 -34.15 -43.13 20.66
N ALA A 35 -33.76 -42.32 19.67
CA ALA A 35 -34.40 -41.08 19.30
C ALA A 35 -35.74 -41.32 18.58
N PRO A 36 -36.75 -40.44 18.74
CA PRO A 36 -38.03 -40.58 18.05
C PRO A 36 -37.96 -40.08 16.60
N GLU A 37 -38.66 -40.80 15.71
CA GLU A 37 -38.82 -40.48 14.28
C GLU A 37 -39.62 -39.17 14.05
N PRO A 38 -39.37 -38.44 12.94
CA PRO A 38 -40.09 -37.22 12.63
C PRO A 38 -41.42 -37.53 11.93
N GLN A 39 -42.50 -36.98 12.49
CA GLN A 39 -43.83 -37.00 11.86
C GLN A 39 -44.01 -35.87 10.84
N ASP A 40 -44.71 -36.26 9.78
CA ASP A 40 -45.31 -35.52 8.66
C ASP A 40 -45.81 -34.10 8.99
N SER A 41 -45.43 -33.13 8.15
CA SER A 41 -46.01 -31.78 8.14
C SER A 41 -46.67 -31.49 6.79
N SER A 42 -48.00 -31.59 6.76
CA SER A 42 -48.84 -30.97 5.73
C SER A 42 -49.21 -29.53 6.14
N PRO A 43 -49.35 -28.56 5.21
CA PRO A 43 -49.61 -27.17 5.56
C PRO A 43 -51.11 -26.89 5.76
N LEU A 44 -51.44 -26.30 6.90
CA LEU A 44 -52.77 -25.75 7.22
C LEU A 44 -52.82 -24.26 6.84
N HIS A 45 -53.66 -23.93 5.87
CA HIS A 45 -54.11 -22.57 5.57
C HIS A 45 -55.05 -22.09 6.69
N ILE A 46 -54.75 -20.95 7.31
CA ILE A 46 -55.72 -20.18 8.08
C ILE A 46 -55.77 -18.75 7.53
N GLU A 47 -56.96 -18.41 7.04
CA GLU A 47 -57.38 -17.10 6.58
C GLU A 47 -57.97 -16.33 7.78
N VAL A 48 -57.38 -15.19 8.16
CA VAL A 48 -58.03 -14.21 9.05
C VAL A 48 -57.87 -12.82 8.43
N LYS A 49 -58.90 -12.39 7.71
CA LYS A 49 -59.13 -11.00 7.33
C LYS A 49 -60.12 -10.36 8.31
N GLY A 50 -59.86 -9.11 8.70
CA GLY A 50 -60.93 -8.12 8.81
C GLY A 50 -61.07 -7.31 10.09
N VAL A 51 -60.51 -7.73 11.24
CA VAL A 51 -60.86 -7.06 12.52
C VAL A 51 -59.70 -6.25 13.13
N LEU A 52 -58.44 -6.48 12.73
CA LEU A 52 -57.28 -5.82 13.36
C LEU A 52 -56.95 -4.43 12.78
N VAL A 53 -57.33 -4.15 11.53
CA VAL A 53 -56.91 -2.92 10.82
C VAL A 53 -57.73 -1.70 11.25
N ASP A 54 -59.01 -1.89 11.59
CA ASP A 54 -59.89 -0.79 12.02
C ASP A 54 -59.64 -0.35 13.48
N ALA A 55 -59.06 -1.23 14.30
CA ALA A 55 -58.61 -0.89 15.65
C ALA A 55 -57.30 -0.08 15.62
N LEU A 56 -56.37 -0.41 14.71
CA LEU A 56 -55.07 0.25 14.64
C LEU A 56 -55.16 1.70 14.11
N HIS A 57 -56.12 2.00 13.23
CA HIS A 57 -56.30 3.35 12.69
C HIS A 57 -56.92 4.35 13.67
N LYS A 58 -57.58 3.89 14.74
CA LYS A 58 -58.20 4.78 15.74
C LYS A 58 -57.27 5.15 16.90
N GLU A 59 -56.07 4.57 16.98
CA GLU A 59 -55.19 4.70 18.15
C GLU A 59 -53.79 5.27 17.82
N ILE A 60 -53.60 5.88 16.65
CA ILE A 60 -52.42 6.73 16.39
C ILE A 60 -52.70 8.12 16.97
N ARG A 61 -52.25 8.32 18.20
CA ARG A 61 -52.36 9.58 18.96
C ARG A 61 -51.63 10.75 18.28
N SER A 62 -52.21 11.93 18.44
CA SER A 62 -51.68 13.28 18.17
C SER A 62 -50.17 13.44 18.48
N ASP A 63 -49.72 12.73 19.52
CA ASP A 63 -48.40 12.81 20.12
C ASP A 63 -47.26 12.34 19.16
N VAL A 64 -47.54 11.43 18.23
CA VAL A 64 -46.55 10.96 17.24
C VAL A 64 -46.39 11.96 16.10
N ILE A 65 -47.50 12.57 15.66
CA ILE A 65 -47.51 13.60 14.63
C ILE A 65 -46.84 14.87 15.15
N GLU A 66 -47.10 15.27 16.40
CA GLU A 66 -46.39 16.39 17.04
C GLU A 66 -44.88 16.15 17.16
N LYS A 67 -44.45 14.93 17.49
CA LYS A 67 -43.02 14.59 17.56
C LYS A 67 -42.33 14.62 16.20
N ILE A 68 -42.98 14.13 15.15
CA ILE A 68 -42.45 14.20 13.77
C ILE A 68 -42.38 15.65 13.31
N HIS A 69 -43.44 16.43 13.55
CA HIS A 69 -43.48 17.84 13.16
C HIS A 69 -42.46 18.69 13.91
N SER A 70 -42.27 18.44 15.22
CA SER A 70 -41.26 19.13 16.02
C SER A 70 -39.83 18.78 15.61
N LYS A 71 -39.58 17.53 15.18
CA LYS A 71 -38.26 17.11 14.65
C LYS A 71 -37.98 17.72 13.28
N TRP A 72 -39.00 17.77 12.42
CA TRP A 72 -38.90 18.41 11.10
C TRP A 72 -38.67 19.93 11.21
N LEU A 73 -39.32 20.60 12.18
CA LEU A 73 -39.07 22.02 12.46
C LEU A 73 -37.67 22.30 13.04
N GLU A 74 -37.08 21.36 13.80
CA GLU A 74 -35.68 21.44 14.24
C GLU A 74 -34.71 21.29 13.06
N GLU A 75 -34.97 20.36 12.14
CA GLU A 75 -34.15 20.15 10.94
C GLU A 75 -34.20 21.38 10.00
N ILE A 76 -35.37 22.00 9.83
CA ILE A 76 -35.50 23.26 9.07
C ILE A 76 -34.73 24.41 9.75
N LYS A 77 -34.78 24.51 11.09
CA LYS A 77 -34.01 25.54 11.82
C LYS A 77 -32.50 25.35 11.69
N ILE A 78 -32.02 24.11 11.60
CA ILE A 78 -30.61 23.80 11.37
C ILE A 78 -30.19 24.24 9.96
N GLU A 79 -31.02 23.99 8.95
CA GLU A 79 -30.69 24.33 7.57
C GLU A 79 -30.71 25.85 7.32
N VAL A 80 -31.70 26.56 7.86
CA VAL A 80 -31.75 28.04 7.83
C VAL A 80 -30.54 28.67 8.55
N ARG A 81 -30.05 28.04 9.63
CA ARG A 81 -28.83 28.50 10.32
C ARG A 81 -27.56 28.29 9.50
N LYS A 82 -27.49 27.26 8.65
CA LYS A 82 -26.36 27.04 7.75
C LYS A 82 -26.34 28.09 6.63
N GLU A 83 -27.50 28.42 6.04
CA GLU A 83 -27.60 29.47 5.02
C GLU A 83 -27.17 30.83 5.59
N LEU A 84 -27.66 31.21 6.77
CA LEU A 84 -27.22 32.43 7.46
C LEU A 84 -25.73 32.45 7.80
N LEU A 85 -25.15 31.30 8.19
CA LEU A 85 -23.72 31.19 8.48
C LEU A 85 -22.89 31.32 7.19
N GLN A 86 -23.39 30.80 6.07
CA GLN A 86 -22.74 30.90 4.77
C GLN A 86 -22.76 32.34 4.25
N GLU A 87 -23.90 33.05 4.34
CA GLU A 87 -23.98 34.48 4.02
C GLU A 87 -23.04 35.33 4.88
N LEU A 88 -22.93 35.02 6.18
CA LEU A 88 -22.01 35.71 7.08
C LEU A 88 -20.53 35.48 6.70
N LEU A 89 -20.18 34.25 6.33
CA LEU A 89 -18.83 33.89 5.88
C LEU A 89 -18.47 34.57 4.56
N ASP A 90 -19.41 34.65 3.64
CA ASP A 90 -19.18 35.30 2.35
C ASP A 90 -19.09 36.83 2.47
N SER A 91 -19.86 37.43 3.39
CA SER A 91 -19.68 38.84 3.79
C SER A 91 -18.28 39.10 4.37
N LEU A 92 -17.84 38.27 5.32
CA LEU A 92 -16.52 38.40 5.95
C LEU A 92 -15.36 38.24 4.94
N ARG A 93 -15.49 37.33 3.97
CA ARG A 93 -14.50 37.14 2.90
C ARG A 93 -14.42 38.35 1.99
N LYS A 94 -15.55 38.99 1.71
CA LYS A 94 -15.61 40.21 0.91
C LYS A 94 -14.92 41.36 1.62
N ASP A 95 -15.25 41.59 2.89
CA ASP A 95 -14.65 42.66 3.70
C ASP A 95 -13.13 42.48 3.81
N LEU A 96 -12.66 41.25 4.03
CA LEU A 96 -11.23 40.94 4.10
C LEU A 96 -10.50 41.19 2.77
N ARG A 97 -11.13 40.87 1.62
CA ARG A 97 -10.55 41.15 0.30
C ARG A 97 -10.42 42.65 0.04
N GLU A 98 -11.42 43.43 0.43
CA GLU A 98 -11.40 44.89 0.29
C GLU A 98 -10.33 45.51 1.20
N GLU A 99 -10.19 45.03 2.43
CA GLU A 99 -9.17 45.51 3.38
C GLU A 99 -7.74 45.17 2.92
N VAL A 100 -7.53 43.96 2.38
CA VAL A 100 -6.24 43.55 1.79
C VAL A 100 -5.91 44.36 0.54
N ALA A 101 -6.89 44.60 -0.34
CA ALA A 101 -6.68 45.45 -1.52
C ALA A 101 -6.28 46.87 -1.14
N GLU A 102 -6.89 47.42 -0.08
CA GLU A 102 -6.57 48.76 0.42
C GLU A 102 -5.22 48.80 1.15
N ALA A 103 -4.83 47.73 1.83
CA ALA A 103 -3.50 47.57 2.41
C ALA A 103 -2.41 47.52 1.33
N ILE A 104 -2.65 46.83 0.20
CA ILE A 104 -1.72 46.76 -0.94
C ILE A 104 -1.52 48.15 -1.56
N LYS A 105 -2.58 48.97 -1.67
CA LYS A 105 -2.46 50.35 -2.19
C LYS A 105 -1.65 51.28 -1.28
N ARG A 106 -1.50 50.95 0.01
CA ARG A 106 -0.73 51.74 0.99
C ARG A 106 0.77 51.42 0.97
N ILE A 107 1.22 50.44 0.19
CA ILE A 107 2.64 50.09 0.06
C ILE A 107 3.31 51.09 -0.90
N PRO A 108 4.31 51.89 -0.44
CA PRO A 108 5.00 52.84 -1.30
C PRO A 108 5.86 52.11 -2.37
N PRO A 109 5.89 52.59 -3.62
CA PRO A 109 6.67 51.96 -4.68
C PRO A 109 8.14 52.38 -4.59
N ALA A 110 8.90 51.82 -3.64
CA ALA A 110 10.34 52.08 -3.54
C ALA A 110 11.10 50.99 -2.77
N VAL A 111 10.93 49.71 -3.10
CA VAL A 111 11.86 48.66 -2.64
C VAL A 111 11.97 47.55 -3.70
N PHE A 112 12.49 47.83 -4.89
CA PHE A 112 13.14 46.81 -5.74
C PHE A 112 13.95 47.51 -6.85
N ALA A 113 15.23 47.75 -6.59
CA ALA A 113 16.22 48.06 -7.63
C ALA A 113 17.47 47.19 -7.40
N PRO A 114 17.91 46.38 -8.38
CA PRO A 114 19.11 45.58 -8.26
C PRO A 114 20.34 46.36 -8.74
N ASN A 115 21.34 46.50 -7.85
CA ASN A 115 22.68 47.00 -8.18
C ASN A 115 23.66 45.82 -8.29
N GLY A 116 24.42 45.75 -9.39
CA GLY A 116 25.58 44.85 -9.53
C GLY A 116 26.20 44.89 -10.93
N PRO A 117 27.47 45.33 -11.10
CA PRO A 117 27.98 45.82 -12.38
C PRO A 117 28.72 44.77 -13.24
N ARG A 118 28.70 44.99 -14.55
CA ARG A 118 29.52 44.30 -15.56
C ARG A 118 30.91 44.94 -15.67
N GLY A 119 31.95 44.11 -15.73
CA GLY A 119 33.30 44.47 -16.17
C GLY A 119 33.84 43.42 -17.14
N ALA A 120 34.38 43.86 -18.26
CA ALA A 120 34.88 43.06 -19.39
C ALA A 120 36.42 43.16 -19.51
N LEU A 121 36.98 42.38 -20.46
CA LEU A 121 38.39 42.26 -20.93
C LEU A 121 39.18 41.11 -20.23
N GLY A 122 39.97 40.25 -20.89
CA GLY A 122 40.43 40.15 -22.27
C GLY A 122 41.85 39.51 -22.29
N SER A 123 42.13 38.70 -23.32
CA SER A 123 43.43 38.23 -23.86
C SER A 123 44.28 37.11 -23.20
N GLN A 124 44.38 36.00 -23.94
CA GLN A 124 45.56 35.25 -24.43
C GLN A 124 46.83 35.05 -23.57
N ALA A 125 47.21 33.78 -23.34
CA ALA A 125 48.47 33.15 -23.82
C ALA A 125 48.58 31.68 -23.35
N SER A 126 49.30 30.88 -24.13
CA SER A 126 49.70 29.46 -23.97
C SER A 126 51.20 29.37 -24.36
N PRO A 127 51.97 28.26 -24.23
CA PRO A 127 51.90 27.02 -23.42
C PRO A 127 53.20 26.73 -22.63
N ALA A 128 53.20 25.71 -21.73
CA ALA A 128 54.17 24.59 -21.71
C ALA A 128 54.32 23.88 -20.34
N ALA A 129 54.20 22.55 -20.41
CA ALA A 129 55.03 21.49 -19.80
C ALA A 129 55.09 21.23 -18.26
N TRP A 130 54.67 19.99 -17.95
CA TRP A 130 55.29 18.98 -17.07
C TRP A 130 54.86 18.79 -15.60
N GLU A 131 54.26 17.60 -15.41
CA GLU A 131 54.43 16.57 -14.36
C GLU A 131 53.91 16.74 -12.91
N ASP A 132 53.11 15.71 -12.56
CA ASP A 132 52.97 14.99 -11.29
C ASP A 132 52.59 15.72 -10.00
N SER A 133 51.37 15.47 -9.51
CA SER A 133 51.18 14.61 -8.33
C SER A 133 49.71 14.53 -7.88
N ILE A 134 49.39 13.33 -7.39
CA ILE A 134 48.10 12.85 -6.89
C ILE A 134 47.65 13.66 -5.66
N THR A 135 46.43 14.21 -5.68
CA THR A 135 45.61 14.44 -4.47
C THR A 135 44.11 14.43 -4.80
N PRO A 136 43.22 13.89 -3.92
CA PRO A 136 41.81 13.70 -4.23
C PRO A 136 41.01 14.99 -4.01
N LYS A 137 40.16 15.33 -5.00
CA LYS A 137 39.21 16.45 -4.94
C LYS A 137 38.18 16.25 -3.83
N ARG A 138 38.08 17.24 -2.95
CA ARG A 138 36.96 17.47 -2.03
C ARG A 138 35.69 17.77 -2.84
N ASN A 139 34.67 16.92 -2.73
CA ASN A 139 33.30 17.28 -3.07
C ASN A 139 32.63 17.88 -1.83
N ALA A 140 32.52 19.20 -1.80
CA ALA A 140 31.67 19.94 -0.88
C ALA A 140 30.57 20.61 -1.70
N SER A 141 29.47 19.88 -1.94
CA SER A 141 28.17 20.46 -2.33
C SER A 141 27.07 19.42 -2.06
N MET A 142 26.63 19.35 -0.82
CA MET A 142 25.34 18.75 -0.43
C MET A 142 24.73 19.73 0.57
N PHE A 143 23.41 19.93 0.46
CA PHE A 143 22.57 20.87 1.23
C PHE A 143 22.42 22.29 0.65
N ASP A 144 21.68 22.36 -0.46
CA ASP A 144 20.70 23.44 -0.67
C ASP A 144 19.38 22.80 -1.10
N MET A 145 18.43 22.65 -0.16
CA MET A 145 17.08 22.11 -0.40
C MET A 145 16.01 23.20 -0.26
N SER A 146 16.23 24.37 -0.88
CA SER A 146 15.34 25.53 -0.73
C SER A 146 14.53 25.94 -1.97
N ARG A 147 14.24 25.02 -2.91
CA ARG A 147 13.35 25.32 -4.05
C ARG A 147 12.42 24.15 -4.43
N GLY A 148 11.12 24.35 -4.25
CA GLY A 148 10.04 23.50 -4.80
C GLY A 148 8.90 23.29 -3.81
N GLY A 149 7.75 23.91 -4.05
CA GLY A 149 6.55 23.90 -3.20
C GLY A 149 5.76 22.57 -3.18
N ALA A 150 6.44 21.43 -3.07
CA ALA A 150 5.77 20.16 -2.79
C ALA A 150 5.49 20.03 -1.29
N LYS A 151 4.28 19.61 -0.91
CA LYS A 151 3.97 19.26 0.49
C LYS A 151 5.01 18.22 0.98
N PRO A 152 5.81 18.50 2.03
CA PRO A 152 7.04 17.76 2.33
C PRO A 152 6.87 16.28 2.69
N GLY A 153 5.66 15.83 3.05
CA GLY A 153 5.42 14.42 3.42
C GLY A 153 5.52 13.42 2.27
N TYR A 154 5.14 13.79 1.04
CA TYR A 154 4.93 12.82 -0.04
C TYR A 154 6.14 12.63 -0.98
N ALA A 155 7.04 13.62 -1.02
CA ALA A 155 8.23 13.56 -1.87
C ALA A 155 9.18 12.41 -1.45
N GLY A 156 9.19 12.05 -0.16
CA GLY A 156 10.00 10.97 0.38
C GLY A 156 9.62 9.60 -0.18
N THR A 157 8.36 9.18 -0.06
CA THR A 157 7.86 7.89 -0.58
C THR A 157 8.08 7.78 -2.09
N ALA A 158 7.78 8.86 -2.81
CA ALA A 158 7.97 8.93 -4.25
C ALA A 158 9.42 8.79 -4.69
N SER A 159 10.35 9.45 -4.00
CA SER A 159 11.78 9.33 -4.26
C SER A 159 12.27 7.91 -3.98
N LEU A 160 11.77 7.28 -2.92
CA LEU A 160 12.15 5.92 -2.53
C LEU A 160 11.63 4.88 -3.50
N ILE A 161 10.38 5.01 -3.94
CA ILE A 161 9.84 4.13 -4.97
C ILE A 161 10.59 4.37 -6.28
N ARG A 162 10.92 5.62 -6.64
CA ARG A 162 11.77 5.90 -7.81
C ARG A 162 13.11 5.17 -7.71
N GLU A 163 13.77 5.22 -6.56
CA GLU A 163 15.06 4.55 -6.37
C GLU A 163 14.93 3.02 -6.38
N ALA A 164 13.94 2.49 -5.66
CA ALA A 164 13.63 1.06 -5.62
C ALA A 164 13.28 0.50 -7.01
N THR A 165 12.52 1.25 -7.81
CA THR A 165 12.14 0.85 -9.17
C THR A 165 13.25 1.09 -10.22
N GLY A 166 14.41 1.62 -9.82
CA GLY A 166 15.52 1.91 -10.74
C GLY A 166 15.23 3.09 -11.67
N HIS A 167 14.57 4.12 -11.16
CA HIS A 167 14.08 5.29 -11.90
C HIS A 167 14.72 6.62 -11.44
N ASN A 168 16.03 6.59 -11.10
CA ASN A 168 16.77 7.74 -10.56
C ASN A 168 17.03 8.92 -11.54
N GLU A 169 16.75 8.78 -12.83
CA GLU A 169 17.09 9.79 -13.86
C GLU A 169 15.91 10.68 -14.30
N CYS A 170 14.77 10.65 -13.61
CA CYS A 170 13.64 11.49 -13.99
C CYS A 170 13.85 12.96 -13.52
N THR A 171 14.75 13.65 -14.22
CA THR A 171 14.92 15.12 -14.19
C THR A 171 14.07 15.81 -15.26
N ALA A 172 13.36 15.04 -16.09
CA ALA A 172 12.47 15.54 -17.11
C ALA A 172 11.22 16.17 -16.49
N ASP A 173 10.72 17.23 -17.12
CA ASP A 173 9.48 17.91 -16.75
C ASP A 173 8.33 16.89 -16.67
N ARG A 174 7.52 17.00 -15.59
CA ARG A 174 6.33 16.17 -15.41
C ARG A 174 5.40 16.35 -16.60
N VAL A 175 4.90 15.26 -17.14
CA VAL A 175 3.98 15.30 -18.30
C VAL A 175 2.59 15.77 -17.83
N PRO A 176 2.08 16.93 -18.29
CA PRO A 176 0.70 17.33 -18.03
C PRO A 176 -0.25 16.37 -18.75
N LEU A 177 -1.19 15.78 -18.03
CA LEU A 177 -2.05 14.71 -18.55
C LEU A 177 -3.54 14.94 -18.25
N ILE A 178 -4.39 14.70 -19.25
CA ILE A 178 -5.85 14.63 -19.09
C ILE A 178 -6.32 13.21 -19.42
N LEU A 179 -7.06 12.59 -18.50
CA LEU A 179 -7.66 11.27 -18.69
C LEU A 179 -9.12 11.42 -19.12
N PHE A 180 -9.53 10.69 -20.16
CA PHE A 180 -10.91 10.50 -20.56
C PHE A 180 -11.32 9.05 -20.25
N THR A 181 -12.32 8.87 -19.39
CA THR A 181 -12.74 7.57 -18.83
C THR A 181 -14.28 7.47 -18.81
N ASP A 182 -14.80 6.24 -18.84
CA ASP A 182 -16.22 5.91 -18.67
C ASP A 182 -16.52 5.29 -17.30
N MET A 183 -15.67 5.58 -16.30
CA MET A 183 -15.83 5.11 -14.92
C MET A 183 -17.27 5.24 -14.44
N GLY A 184 -17.82 4.18 -13.84
CA GLY A 184 -19.21 4.13 -13.37
C GLY A 184 -20.24 3.78 -14.45
N GLY A 185 -19.77 3.38 -15.64
CA GLY A 185 -20.59 2.79 -16.70
C GLY A 185 -21.33 1.50 -16.31
N ALA A 186 -22.17 1.00 -17.23
CA ALA A 186 -23.04 -0.16 -17.00
C ALA A 186 -22.28 -1.47 -16.74
N ALA A 187 -21.04 -1.56 -17.20
CA ALA A 187 -20.11 -2.58 -16.78
C ALA A 187 -19.38 -2.02 -15.56
N HIS A 188 -19.70 -2.52 -14.37
CA HIS A 188 -18.96 -2.21 -13.14
C HIS A 188 -17.58 -2.86 -13.19
N ASP A 189 -16.75 -2.50 -14.16
CA ASP A 189 -15.37 -2.94 -14.18
C ASP A 189 -14.55 -2.14 -13.14
N CYS A 190 -13.57 -2.81 -12.58
CA CYS A 190 -12.68 -2.22 -11.58
C CYS A 190 -11.49 -1.50 -12.25
N GLY A 191 -11.38 -1.54 -13.58
CA GLY A 191 -10.23 -1.11 -14.36
C GLY A 191 -9.94 0.38 -14.20
N ASP A 192 -10.98 1.20 -14.37
CA ASP A 192 -10.84 2.66 -14.24
C ASP A 192 -10.39 3.08 -12.82
N THR A 193 -10.88 2.39 -11.79
CA THR A 193 -10.51 2.72 -10.40
C THR A 193 -9.04 2.40 -10.14
N VAL A 194 -8.57 1.25 -10.62
CA VAL A 194 -7.14 0.90 -10.59
C VAL A 194 -6.32 1.88 -11.43
N ALA A 195 -6.84 2.37 -12.55
CA ALA A 195 -6.19 3.38 -13.38
C ALA A 195 -6.00 4.71 -12.64
N LEU A 196 -6.97 5.15 -11.83
CA LEU A 196 -6.80 6.32 -10.95
C LEU A 196 -5.75 6.07 -9.86
N PHE A 197 -5.70 4.87 -9.28
CA PHE A 197 -4.64 4.51 -8.32
C PHE A 197 -3.28 4.57 -9.00
N LEU A 198 -3.15 4.00 -10.20
CA LEU A 198 -1.93 4.07 -11.00
C LEU A 198 -1.53 5.51 -11.28
N LEU A 199 -2.46 6.35 -11.77
CA LEU A 199 -2.19 7.77 -12.07
C LEU A 199 -1.65 8.50 -10.85
N ARG A 200 -2.30 8.32 -9.69
CA ARG A 200 -1.85 8.95 -8.45
C ARG A 200 -0.45 8.51 -8.06
N GLY A 201 -0.15 7.23 -8.23
CA GLY A 201 1.16 6.67 -7.99
C GLY A 201 2.21 7.27 -8.92
N LEU A 202 1.96 7.26 -10.24
CA LEU A 202 2.86 7.84 -11.23
C LEU A 202 3.10 9.34 -11.04
N GLU A 203 2.08 10.09 -10.62
CA GLU A 203 2.20 11.49 -10.21
C GLU A 203 3.10 11.65 -8.97
N GLY A 204 2.89 10.81 -7.95
CA GLY A 204 3.74 10.76 -6.77
C GLY A 204 5.20 10.54 -7.19
N LEU A 205 5.44 9.54 -8.03
CA LEU A 205 6.74 9.22 -8.64
C LEU A 205 7.29 10.30 -9.57
N GLY A 206 6.54 11.38 -9.83
CA GLY A 206 6.99 12.51 -10.63
C GLY A 206 7.07 12.23 -12.12
N PHE A 207 6.39 11.21 -12.63
CA PHE A 207 6.33 10.93 -14.07
C PHE A 207 5.35 11.84 -14.81
N LEU A 208 4.29 12.28 -14.12
CA LEU A 208 3.23 13.08 -14.71
C LEU A 208 2.67 14.09 -13.69
N ASP A 209 1.81 14.97 -14.19
CA ASP A 209 1.03 15.95 -13.45
C ASP A 209 -0.40 15.85 -14.00
N VAL A 210 -1.33 15.28 -13.22
CA VAL A 210 -2.70 15.09 -13.70
C VAL A 210 -3.39 16.45 -13.68
N LYS A 211 -3.86 16.89 -14.84
CA LYS A 211 -4.54 18.19 -15.01
C LYS A 211 -6.05 18.08 -15.02
N GLY A 212 -6.58 16.95 -15.48
CA GLY A 212 -8.01 16.74 -15.45
C GLY A 212 -8.44 15.30 -15.72
N VAL A 213 -9.67 15.01 -15.29
CA VAL A 213 -10.37 13.76 -15.56
C VAL A 213 -11.71 14.10 -16.19
N ILE A 214 -11.92 13.65 -17.41
CA ILE A 214 -13.14 13.85 -18.18
C ILE A 214 -13.93 12.54 -18.22
N VAL A 215 -15.15 12.58 -17.71
CA VAL A 215 -16.04 11.42 -17.65
C VAL A 215 -16.99 11.44 -18.85
N SER A 216 -17.00 10.34 -19.59
CA SER A 216 -17.86 10.15 -20.76
C SER A 216 -18.96 9.13 -20.45
N GLY A 217 -20.20 9.43 -20.81
CA GLY A 217 -21.31 8.51 -20.58
C GLY A 217 -22.50 8.74 -21.51
N ASN A 218 -23.26 7.66 -21.73
CA ASN A 218 -24.44 7.65 -22.58
C ASN A 218 -25.77 7.83 -21.83
N ASP A 219 -25.72 7.78 -20.51
CA ASP A 219 -26.87 7.89 -19.61
C ASP A 219 -26.57 8.97 -18.58
N SER A 220 -27.35 10.04 -18.58
CA SER A 220 -27.15 11.18 -17.70
C SER A 220 -27.21 10.85 -16.22
N ARG A 221 -28.07 9.88 -15.82
CA ARG A 221 -28.16 9.46 -14.42
C ARG A 221 -26.95 8.66 -13.99
N LYS A 222 -26.43 7.80 -14.87
CA LYS A 222 -25.20 7.05 -14.57
C LYS A 222 -24.01 7.98 -14.49
N LEU A 223 -23.95 8.94 -15.40
CA LEU A 223 -22.91 9.95 -15.45
C LEU A 223 -22.85 10.78 -14.15
N GLU A 224 -24.00 11.14 -13.57
CA GLU A 224 -24.05 11.79 -12.25
C GLU A 224 -23.38 10.95 -11.16
N MET A 225 -23.70 9.65 -11.09
CA MET A 225 -23.10 8.73 -10.12
C MET A 225 -21.60 8.54 -10.36
N SER A 226 -21.19 8.44 -11.63
CA SER A 226 -19.79 8.35 -12.05
C SER A 226 -18.98 9.54 -11.57
N VAL A 227 -19.52 10.74 -11.74
CA VAL A 227 -18.84 12.00 -11.39
C VAL A 227 -18.72 12.16 -9.90
N LYS A 228 -19.78 11.86 -9.16
CA LYS A 228 -19.73 11.82 -7.70
C LYS A 228 -18.69 10.81 -7.21
N THR A 229 -18.65 9.63 -7.85
CA THR A 229 -17.67 8.58 -7.53
C THR A 229 -16.26 9.08 -7.81
N ILE A 230 -15.98 9.61 -8.99
CA ILE A 230 -14.67 10.17 -9.36
C ILE A 230 -14.25 11.30 -8.42
N THR A 231 -15.12 12.27 -8.16
CA THR A 231 -14.79 13.40 -7.28
C THR A 231 -14.44 12.91 -5.87
N THR A 232 -15.20 11.93 -5.37
CA THR A 232 -14.92 11.29 -4.07
C THR A 232 -13.59 10.53 -4.10
N LEU A 233 -13.32 9.76 -5.16
CA LEU A 233 -12.06 9.04 -5.35
C LEU A 233 -10.86 9.98 -5.45
N LEU A 234 -10.95 11.06 -6.23
CA LEU A 234 -9.88 12.04 -6.38
C LEU A 234 -9.56 12.72 -5.04
N GLY A 235 -10.59 13.03 -4.25
CA GLY A 235 -10.44 13.53 -2.88
C GLY A 235 -9.73 12.53 -1.95
N HIS A 236 -10.14 11.25 -1.99
CA HIS A 236 -9.50 10.19 -1.19
C HIS A 236 -8.09 9.82 -1.63
N LEU A 237 -7.74 10.07 -2.90
CA LEU A 237 -6.41 9.83 -3.44
C LEU A 237 -5.51 11.06 -3.33
N HIS A 238 -6.03 12.19 -2.84
CA HIS A 238 -5.29 13.43 -2.68
C HIS A 238 -4.60 13.86 -3.96
N PHE A 239 -5.33 13.80 -5.07
CA PHE A 239 -4.99 14.59 -6.25
C PHE A 239 -5.00 16.08 -5.88
N ASN A 240 -4.28 16.87 -6.66
CA ASN A 240 -4.24 18.31 -6.43
C ASN A 240 -5.65 18.92 -6.60
N GLU A 241 -5.97 19.95 -5.83
CA GLU A 241 -7.30 20.58 -5.85
C GLU A 241 -7.59 21.29 -7.19
N ASP A 242 -6.56 21.50 -8.01
CA ASP A 242 -6.64 22.04 -9.36
C ASP A 242 -6.94 20.99 -10.45
N VAL A 243 -7.06 19.70 -10.10
CA VAL A 243 -7.45 18.67 -11.06
C VAL A 243 -8.90 18.91 -11.49
N GLY A 244 -9.07 19.38 -12.73
CA GLY A 244 -10.38 19.66 -13.30
C GLY A 244 -11.17 18.37 -13.54
N VAL A 245 -12.40 18.31 -13.04
CA VAL A 245 -13.32 17.19 -13.32
C VAL A 245 -14.37 17.66 -14.30
N GLY A 246 -14.32 17.12 -15.52
CA GLY A 246 -15.21 17.47 -16.62
C GLY A 246 -16.19 16.35 -16.93
N VAL A 247 -17.37 16.71 -17.43
CA VAL A 247 -18.43 15.74 -17.79
C VAL A 247 -18.93 15.97 -19.20
N CYS A 248 -19.09 14.88 -19.96
CA CYS A 248 -19.65 14.92 -21.30
C CYS A 248 -20.71 13.84 -21.52
N LEU A 249 -21.90 14.27 -21.95
CA LEU A 249 -22.97 13.39 -22.42
C LEU A 249 -22.75 13.04 -23.89
N GLN A 250 -23.01 11.78 -24.24
CA GLN A 250 -22.82 11.28 -25.61
C GLN A 250 -23.76 11.96 -26.63
N ASP A 251 -24.96 12.38 -26.20
CA ASP A 251 -25.91 13.14 -27.02
C ASP A 251 -25.64 14.66 -26.89
N ALA A 252 -24.49 15.11 -27.41
CA ALA A 252 -23.96 16.46 -27.30
C ALA A 252 -24.77 17.59 -28.00
N PHE A 253 -26.08 17.42 -28.19
CA PHE A 253 -26.98 18.49 -28.67
C PHE A 253 -28.10 18.85 -27.67
N THR A 254 -28.10 18.30 -26.47
CA THR A 254 -29.06 18.68 -25.41
C THR A 254 -28.35 19.30 -24.22
N GLU A 255 -28.83 20.47 -23.76
CA GLU A 255 -28.29 21.16 -22.59
C GLU A 255 -28.34 20.24 -21.36
N LEU A 256 -27.26 20.21 -20.58
CA LEU A 256 -27.25 19.60 -19.25
C LEU A 256 -28.31 20.28 -18.38
N PRO A 257 -29.18 19.55 -17.68
CA PRO A 257 -30.20 20.16 -16.83
C PRO A 257 -29.59 21.12 -15.79
N ASP A 258 -30.22 22.26 -15.51
CA ASP A 258 -29.68 23.30 -14.61
C ASP A 258 -29.34 22.81 -13.18
N ALA A 259 -29.94 21.70 -12.75
CA ALA A 259 -29.61 21.04 -11.49
C ALA A 259 -28.13 20.61 -11.40
N TYR A 260 -27.49 20.30 -12.54
CA TYR A 260 -26.10 19.83 -12.61
C TYR A 260 -25.08 20.94 -12.33
N LYS A 261 -25.34 22.18 -12.79
CA LYS A 261 -24.42 23.32 -12.61
C LYS A 261 -24.34 23.81 -11.16
N LYS A 262 -25.31 23.46 -10.31
CA LYS A 262 -25.42 23.97 -8.93
C LYS A 262 -24.98 22.98 -7.84
N ALA A 263 -24.91 21.68 -8.12
CA ALA A 263 -24.77 20.65 -7.07
C ALA A 263 -23.35 20.11 -6.88
N SER A 264 -22.42 20.38 -7.80
CA SER A 264 -21.04 19.89 -7.75
C SER A 264 -20.13 20.87 -8.49
N ASN A 265 -18.89 21.07 -8.04
CA ASN A 265 -17.83 21.81 -8.76
C ASN A 265 -17.42 21.07 -10.05
N VAL A 266 -18.39 20.74 -10.88
CA VAL A 266 -18.27 19.92 -12.07
C VAL A 266 -18.64 20.81 -13.21
N ASP A 267 -17.60 21.24 -13.91
CA ASP A 267 -17.77 22.04 -15.10
C ASP A 267 -18.11 21.12 -16.28
N LEU A 268 -18.75 21.71 -17.28
CA LEU A 268 -18.85 21.09 -18.60
C LEU A 268 -17.45 20.67 -19.04
N ALA A 269 -17.30 19.46 -19.58
CA ALA A 269 -15.99 19.00 -20.03
C ALA A 269 -15.35 19.97 -21.04
N GLU A 270 -16.18 20.71 -21.80
CA GLU A 270 -15.76 21.83 -22.66
C GLU A 270 -15.03 22.92 -21.88
N THR A 271 -15.63 23.43 -20.80
CA THR A 271 -15.05 24.49 -19.99
C THR A 271 -13.75 24.06 -19.32
N VAL A 272 -13.72 22.83 -18.77
CA VAL A 272 -12.49 22.28 -18.16
C VAL A 272 -11.40 22.16 -19.21
N LEU A 273 -11.70 21.54 -20.36
CA LEU A 273 -10.68 21.28 -21.37
C LEU A 273 -10.19 22.56 -22.02
N GLU A 274 -11.07 23.51 -22.32
CA GLU A 274 -10.70 24.83 -22.85
C GLU A 274 -9.74 25.53 -21.88
N HIS A 275 -10.08 25.60 -20.60
CA HIS A 275 -9.23 26.20 -19.58
C HIS A 275 -7.85 25.52 -19.48
N LEU A 276 -7.83 24.18 -19.47
CA LEU A 276 -6.58 23.41 -19.40
C LEU A 276 -5.73 23.56 -20.68
N LEU A 277 -6.35 23.65 -21.86
CA LEU A 277 -5.65 23.87 -23.12
C LEU A 277 -5.06 25.28 -23.21
N GLU A 278 -5.79 26.30 -22.73
CA GLU A 278 -5.31 27.68 -22.69
C GLU A 278 -4.09 27.84 -21.77
N GLN A 279 -4.07 27.13 -20.65
CA GLN A 279 -2.95 27.14 -19.70
C GLN A 279 -1.76 26.27 -20.13
N ALA A 280 -1.98 25.28 -20.98
CA ALA A 280 -0.92 24.37 -21.40
C ALA A 280 0.13 25.09 -22.25
N GLU A 281 1.40 24.72 -22.05
CA GLU A 281 2.46 25.09 -22.97
C GLU A 281 2.29 24.36 -24.31
N ASP A 282 2.83 24.95 -25.38
CA ASP A 282 2.71 24.38 -26.72
C ASP A 282 3.35 22.99 -26.77
N ARG A 283 2.59 22.02 -27.32
CA ARG A 283 2.98 20.60 -27.43
C ARG A 283 3.43 19.95 -26.11
N SER A 284 2.89 20.38 -24.98
CA SER A 284 3.20 19.79 -23.67
C SER A 284 2.15 18.77 -23.20
N LEU A 285 0.88 19.00 -23.53
CA LEU A 285 -0.25 18.28 -22.96
C LEU A 285 -0.44 16.89 -23.60
N VAL A 286 -0.72 15.88 -22.78
CA VAL A 286 -1.04 14.52 -23.23
C VAL A 286 -2.49 14.20 -22.91
N LEU A 287 -3.23 13.70 -23.90
CA LEU A 287 -4.58 13.19 -23.70
C LEU A 287 -4.57 11.66 -23.70
N VAL A 288 -5.23 11.05 -22.73
CA VAL A 288 -5.39 9.58 -22.63
C VAL A 288 -6.86 9.24 -22.73
N ILE A 289 -7.22 8.40 -23.69
CA ILE A 289 -8.60 8.03 -24.00
C ILE A 289 -8.79 6.54 -23.74
N THR A 290 -9.54 6.22 -22.68
CA THR A 290 -9.88 4.84 -22.31
C THR A 290 -11.35 4.52 -22.53
N CYS A 291 -12.15 5.53 -22.85
CA CYS A 291 -13.58 5.42 -23.14
C CYS A 291 -13.92 5.56 -24.64
N ILE A 292 -15.22 5.56 -24.93
CA ILE A 292 -15.79 5.99 -26.22
C ILE A 292 -15.32 7.40 -26.66
N ASN A 293 -15.13 7.57 -27.97
CA ASN A 293 -14.49 8.76 -28.56
C ASN A 293 -15.41 9.97 -28.75
N THR A 294 -16.69 9.89 -28.40
CA THR A 294 -17.68 10.94 -28.69
C THR A 294 -17.30 12.28 -28.10
N THR A 295 -16.84 12.28 -26.85
CA THR A 295 -16.39 13.47 -26.13
C THR A 295 -15.20 14.14 -26.81
N LEU A 296 -14.18 13.36 -27.18
CA LEU A 296 -13.01 13.88 -27.90
C LEU A 296 -13.38 14.41 -29.29
N ALA A 297 -14.33 13.78 -29.97
CA ALA A 297 -14.79 14.24 -31.28
C ALA A 297 -15.44 15.62 -31.21
N SER A 298 -16.31 15.86 -30.22
CA SER A 298 -16.90 17.18 -29.99
C SER A 298 -15.82 18.24 -29.81
N PHE A 299 -14.80 17.92 -28.99
CA PHE A 299 -13.67 18.84 -28.79
C PHE A 299 -12.84 19.08 -30.05
N LEU A 300 -12.60 18.06 -30.86
CA LEU A 300 -11.85 18.22 -32.11
C LEU A 300 -12.60 19.07 -33.15
N GLN A 301 -13.94 19.07 -33.12
CA GLN A 301 -14.75 19.94 -33.95
C GLN A 301 -14.62 21.41 -33.54
N ARG A 302 -14.64 21.70 -32.24
CA ARG A 302 -14.65 23.07 -31.71
C ARG A 302 -13.24 23.65 -31.50
N TYR A 303 -12.31 22.85 -30.98
CA TYR A 303 -10.99 23.27 -30.51
C TYR A 303 -9.84 22.61 -31.29
N GLY A 304 -10.08 22.10 -32.50
CA GLY A 304 -9.07 21.37 -33.28
C GLY A 304 -7.73 22.10 -33.45
N GLU A 305 -7.75 23.40 -33.71
CA GLU A 305 -6.52 24.21 -33.85
C GLU A 305 -5.76 24.32 -32.53
N LEU A 306 -6.46 24.58 -31.42
CA LEU A 306 -5.85 24.65 -30.09
C LEU A 306 -5.30 23.29 -29.66
N ILE A 307 -6.01 22.20 -29.95
CA ILE A 307 -5.52 20.83 -29.76
C ILE A 307 -4.26 20.60 -30.59
N SER A 308 -4.22 21.02 -31.86
CA SER A 308 -3.01 20.93 -32.67
C SER A 308 -1.85 21.70 -32.04
N GLN A 309 -2.09 22.90 -31.51
CA GLN A 309 -1.02 23.69 -30.90
C GLN A 309 -0.51 23.10 -29.57
N LYS A 310 -1.43 22.71 -28.69
CA LYS A 310 -1.14 22.41 -27.27
C LYS A 310 -0.88 20.94 -27.00
N VAL A 311 -1.52 20.04 -27.74
CA VAL A 311 -1.43 18.60 -27.48
C VAL A 311 -0.20 18.00 -28.17
N LYS A 312 0.62 17.33 -27.35
CA LYS A 312 1.80 16.58 -27.77
C LYS A 312 1.38 15.34 -28.57
N HIS A 313 0.52 14.53 -27.97
CA HIS A 313 -0.04 13.31 -28.55
C HIS A 313 -1.30 12.87 -27.81
N VAL A 314 -2.07 11.99 -28.45
CA VAL A 314 -3.25 11.33 -27.89
C VAL A 314 -2.97 9.83 -27.80
N SER A 315 -3.10 9.26 -26.60
CA SER A 315 -3.01 7.81 -26.37
C SER A 315 -4.42 7.24 -26.28
N ILE A 316 -4.73 6.20 -27.07
CA ILE A 316 -6.07 5.61 -27.19
C ILE A 316 -5.97 4.11 -26.91
N PHE A 317 -6.84 3.61 -26.04
CA PHE A 317 -7.07 2.17 -25.96
C PHE A 317 -7.89 1.71 -27.16
N GLY A 318 -7.31 0.84 -27.99
CA GLY A 318 -8.05 0.25 -29.09
C GLY A 318 -7.25 -0.53 -30.12
N THR A 319 -7.92 -0.97 -31.18
CA THR A 319 -7.29 -1.71 -32.28
C THR A 319 -7.47 -0.94 -33.58
N VAL A 320 -6.54 -1.07 -34.52
CA VAL A 320 -6.62 -0.45 -35.85
C VAL A 320 -6.90 -1.52 -36.91
N CYS A 321 -7.59 -1.16 -37.99
CA CYS A 321 -7.92 -2.11 -39.06
C CYS A 321 -6.66 -2.69 -39.71
N ASP A 322 -6.45 -3.98 -39.53
CA ASP A 322 -5.34 -4.73 -40.12
C ASP A 322 -5.66 -5.21 -41.56
N ARG A 323 -6.25 -4.34 -42.40
CA ARG A 323 -6.49 -4.70 -43.83
C ARG A 323 -5.19 -4.89 -44.64
N MET A 324 -4.03 -5.09 -44.00
CA MET A 324 -2.71 -5.03 -44.62
C MET A 324 -1.92 -6.33 -44.48
N GLY A 325 -2.55 -7.46 -44.81
CA GLY A 325 -1.84 -8.69 -45.17
C GLY A 325 -0.99 -8.56 -46.45
N GLU A 326 -1.05 -7.44 -47.17
CA GLU A 326 -0.23 -7.14 -48.35
C GLU A 326 0.25 -5.68 -48.34
N ASP A 327 1.52 -5.47 -48.01
CA ASP A 327 2.45 -4.48 -48.58
C ASP A 327 1.92 -3.10 -49.06
N ILE A 328 1.17 -2.37 -48.22
CA ILE A 328 0.70 -1.01 -48.56
C ILE A 328 1.81 0.04 -48.48
N LEU A 329 2.90 -0.18 -47.74
CA LEU A 329 4.06 0.73 -47.83
C LEU A 329 4.69 0.74 -49.23
N VAL A 330 4.56 -0.38 -49.97
CA VAL A 330 5.01 -0.49 -51.37
C VAL A 330 3.94 0.02 -52.36
N SER A 331 2.64 -0.02 -52.02
CA SER A 331 1.57 0.41 -52.94
C SER A 331 1.04 1.83 -52.73
N ALA A 332 1.15 2.42 -51.54
CA ALA A 332 0.75 3.81 -51.26
C ALA A 332 1.73 4.84 -51.84
N THR A 333 3.01 4.48 -51.98
CA THR A 333 3.95 5.28 -52.79
C THR A 333 3.61 5.24 -54.29
N ALA A 334 2.87 4.23 -54.75
CA ALA A 334 2.47 4.07 -56.15
C ALA A 334 1.08 4.64 -56.48
N ARG A 335 0.21 4.81 -55.48
CA ARG A 335 -1.14 5.38 -55.64
C ARG A 335 -1.24 6.63 -54.77
N ASN A 336 -1.25 7.81 -55.39
CA ASN A 336 -1.41 9.14 -54.78
C ASN A 336 -2.75 9.35 -54.01
N ASP A 337 -3.36 8.28 -53.49
CA ASP A 337 -4.62 8.31 -52.78
C ASP A 337 -4.40 8.63 -51.30
N ARG A 338 -4.51 9.92 -50.98
CA ARG A 338 -4.38 10.45 -49.61
C ARG A 338 -5.30 9.73 -48.61
N GLU A 339 -6.47 9.25 -49.02
CA GLU A 339 -7.42 8.59 -48.09
C GLU A 339 -6.98 7.19 -47.64
N SER A 340 -6.08 6.55 -48.40
CA SER A 340 -5.55 5.23 -48.05
C SER A 340 -4.45 5.27 -46.98
N SER A 341 -3.89 6.45 -46.70
CA SER A 341 -2.74 6.63 -45.80
C SER A 341 -3.08 6.80 -44.31
N TYR A 342 -4.35 7.08 -43.99
CA TYR A 342 -4.77 7.29 -42.60
C TYR A 342 -4.81 5.99 -41.82
N LEU A 343 -4.37 6.06 -40.56
CA LEU A 343 -4.66 5.07 -39.54
C LEU A 343 -6.18 5.02 -39.33
N LYS A 344 -6.78 3.83 -39.43
CA LYS A 344 -8.23 3.63 -39.27
C LYS A 344 -8.55 2.76 -38.06
N PRO A 345 -9.59 3.10 -37.28
CA PRO A 345 -10.02 2.29 -36.15
C PRO A 345 -10.58 0.94 -36.62
N ASP A 346 -10.37 -0.11 -35.83
CA ASP A 346 -10.94 -1.43 -36.07
C ASP A 346 -12.42 -1.48 -35.64
N PRO A 347 -13.38 -1.76 -36.55
CA PRO A 347 -14.79 -1.88 -36.22
C PRO A 347 -15.16 -3.07 -35.34
N SER A 348 -14.24 -4.01 -35.14
CA SER A 348 -14.42 -5.11 -34.19
C SER A 348 -14.07 -4.74 -32.75
N HIS A 349 -13.39 -3.60 -32.52
CA HIS A 349 -13.05 -3.14 -31.19
C HIS A 349 -14.27 -2.51 -30.50
N GLN A 350 -14.69 -3.05 -29.36
CA GLN A 350 -15.99 -2.74 -28.75
C GLN A 350 -16.21 -1.22 -28.50
N PRO A 351 -15.31 -0.49 -27.82
CA PRO A 351 -15.43 0.97 -27.67
C PRO A 351 -15.64 1.73 -28.99
N PHE A 352 -15.01 1.27 -30.07
CA PHE A 352 -15.11 1.91 -31.39
C PHE A 352 -16.42 1.53 -32.08
N ALA A 353 -16.87 0.28 -31.94
CA ALA A 353 -18.08 -0.22 -32.56
C ALA A 353 -19.36 0.48 -32.07
N VAL A 354 -19.36 1.02 -30.85
CA VAL A 354 -20.49 1.80 -30.31
C VAL A 354 -20.78 3.03 -31.17
N ASP A 355 -19.74 3.72 -31.63
CA ASP A 355 -19.86 4.89 -32.50
C ASP A 355 -18.67 4.97 -33.47
N MET A 356 -18.75 4.15 -34.52
CA MET A 356 -17.68 4.01 -35.51
C MET A 356 -17.48 5.28 -36.33
N LYS A 357 -18.56 6.00 -36.65
CA LYS A 357 -18.46 7.25 -37.44
C LYS A 357 -17.67 8.30 -36.67
N THR A 358 -17.97 8.46 -35.39
CA THR A 358 -17.28 9.42 -34.54
C THR A 358 -15.85 8.99 -34.27
N THR A 359 -15.61 7.70 -34.08
CA THR A 359 -14.24 7.18 -33.91
C THR A 359 -13.39 7.38 -35.17
N ASP A 360 -13.93 7.10 -36.36
CA ASP A 360 -13.24 7.35 -37.63
C ASP A 360 -12.93 8.84 -37.81
N TYR A 361 -13.89 9.70 -37.46
CA TYR A 361 -13.68 11.15 -37.43
C TYR A 361 -12.53 11.55 -36.50
N VAL A 362 -12.45 11.03 -35.27
CA VAL A 362 -11.36 11.34 -34.32
C VAL A 362 -10.01 10.95 -34.90
N PHE A 363 -9.87 9.71 -35.41
CA PHE A 363 -8.63 9.23 -36.00
C PHE A 363 -8.21 10.09 -37.19
N ARG A 364 -9.13 10.39 -38.11
CA ARG A 364 -8.87 11.23 -39.29
C ARG A 364 -8.46 12.64 -38.87
N ARG A 365 -9.24 13.28 -37.99
CA ARG A 365 -9.05 14.68 -37.60
C ARG A 365 -7.74 14.90 -36.83
N LEU A 366 -7.35 13.99 -35.93
CA LEU A 366 -6.06 14.07 -35.24
C LEU A 366 -4.87 14.01 -36.22
N GLN A 367 -4.95 13.14 -37.23
CA GLN A 367 -3.93 13.02 -38.27
C GLN A 367 -3.87 14.28 -39.15
N ASP A 368 -5.04 14.84 -39.53
CA ASP A 368 -5.13 16.12 -40.26
C ASP A 368 -4.45 17.26 -39.50
N LEU A 369 -4.67 17.30 -38.18
CA LEU A 369 -4.09 18.30 -37.26
C LEU A 369 -2.61 18.05 -36.95
N GLY A 370 -2.01 16.96 -37.45
CA GLY A 370 -0.62 16.60 -37.12
C GLY A 370 -0.42 16.33 -35.62
N VAL A 371 -1.42 15.76 -34.95
CA VAL A 371 -1.31 15.26 -33.57
C VAL A 371 -1.00 13.77 -33.64
N MET A 372 0.09 13.36 -32.97
CA MET A 372 0.49 11.96 -32.95
C MET A 372 -0.55 11.12 -32.20
N ILE A 373 -0.95 10.01 -32.79
CA ILE A 373 -1.81 9.00 -32.17
C ILE A 373 -0.94 7.84 -31.68
N ILE A 374 -1.12 7.46 -30.43
CA ILE A 374 -0.58 6.23 -29.86
C ILE A 374 -1.75 5.29 -29.59
N VAL A 375 -1.72 4.09 -30.15
CA VAL A 375 -2.76 3.09 -29.93
C VAL A 375 -2.18 1.93 -29.13
N SER A 376 -2.81 1.61 -28.00
CA SER A 376 -2.53 0.40 -27.23
C SER A 376 -3.66 -0.60 -27.42
N SER A 377 -3.37 -1.74 -28.05
CA SER A 377 -4.39 -2.76 -28.29
C SER A 377 -4.52 -3.73 -27.12
N ARG A 378 -5.56 -4.59 -27.20
CA ARG A 378 -5.72 -5.72 -26.27
C ARG A 378 -4.48 -6.61 -26.18
N PHE A 379 -3.72 -6.77 -27.26
CA PHE A 379 -2.56 -7.67 -27.27
C PHE A 379 -1.39 -7.09 -26.47
N THR A 380 -1.22 -5.76 -26.47
CA THR A 380 -0.30 -5.06 -25.58
C THR A 380 -0.70 -5.25 -24.13
N VAL A 381 -2.00 -5.15 -23.84
CA VAL A 381 -2.53 -5.36 -22.49
C VAL A 381 -2.35 -6.81 -22.03
N TYR A 382 -2.51 -7.78 -22.93
CA TYR A 382 -2.27 -9.19 -22.63
C TYR A 382 -0.81 -9.50 -22.32
N ALA A 383 0.12 -8.68 -22.81
CA ALA A 383 1.53 -8.77 -22.45
C ALA A 383 1.83 -8.13 -21.08
N GLY A 384 1.04 -7.14 -20.66
CA GLY A 384 1.15 -6.44 -19.37
C GLY A 384 0.21 -6.96 -18.27
N ARG A 385 -0.18 -8.25 -18.30
CA ARG A 385 -1.08 -8.84 -17.30
C ARG A 385 -0.55 -8.63 -15.89
N VAL A 386 -1.39 -8.07 -15.03
CA VAL A 386 -1.03 -7.82 -13.63
C VAL A 386 -1.44 -9.00 -12.77
N ARG A 387 -0.65 -9.35 -11.77
CA ARG A 387 -0.93 -10.49 -10.89
C ARG A 387 -2.27 -10.32 -10.20
N ALA A 388 -2.99 -11.42 -10.00
CA ALA A 388 -4.28 -11.42 -9.31
C ALA A 388 -4.18 -10.85 -7.89
N SER A 389 -3.01 -11.05 -7.26
CA SER A 389 -2.70 -10.51 -5.93
C SER A 389 -2.77 -8.99 -5.86
N LEU A 390 -2.77 -8.25 -6.97
CA LEU A 390 -2.89 -6.79 -6.93
C LEU A 390 -4.13 -6.36 -6.14
N TYR A 391 -5.29 -6.98 -6.34
CA TYR A 391 -6.51 -6.59 -5.63
C TYR A 391 -6.44 -6.93 -4.14
N ASP A 392 -5.84 -8.07 -3.79
CA ASP A 392 -5.60 -8.44 -2.40
C ASP A 392 -4.57 -7.51 -1.74
N ASP A 393 -3.51 -7.12 -2.46
CA ASP A 393 -2.48 -6.20 -2.02
C ASP A 393 -3.04 -4.76 -1.88
N LEU A 394 -3.94 -4.33 -2.78
CA LEU A 394 -4.65 -3.05 -2.66
C LEU A 394 -5.55 -3.06 -1.43
N ALA A 395 -6.35 -4.10 -1.23
CA ALA A 395 -7.16 -4.28 -0.03
C ALA A 395 -6.29 -4.41 1.25
N TRP A 396 -5.04 -4.85 1.09
CA TRP A 396 -4.10 -4.94 2.20
C TRP A 396 -3.80 -3.59 2.82
N THR A 397 -3.80 -2.51 2.04
CA THR A 397 -3.52 -1.12 2.49
C THR A 397 -4.53 -0.54 3.49
N ASN A 398 -5.63 -1.26 3.75
CA ASN A 398 -6.79 -0.83 4.52
C ASN A 398 -7.68 0.23 3.88
N ASN A 399 -7.35 0.73 2.70
CA ASN A 399 -8.17 1.74 2.07
C ASN A 399 -9.58 1.16 1.80
N ALA A 400 -10.62 1.84 2.29
CA ALA A 400 -12.00 1.37 2.18
C ALA A 400 -12.43 1.16 0.72
N ILE A 401 -11.96 2.02 -0.19
CA ILE A 401 -12.22 1.89 -1.62
C ILE A 401 -11.57 0.62 -2.15
N ALA A 402 -10.31 0.35 -1.80
CA ALA A 402 -9.61 -0.83 -2.26
C ALA A 402 -10.20 -2.14 -1.72
N ARG A 403 -10.66 -2.16 -0.46
CA ARG A 403 -11.40 -3.32 0.09
C ARG A 403 -12.69 -3.57 -0.70
N ARG A 404 -13.47 -2.52 -0.97
CA ARG A 404 -14.67 -2.62 -1.79
C ARG A 404 -14.34 -3.09 -3.21
N LEU A 405 -13.30 -2.53 -3.81
CA LEU A 405 -12.83 -2.89 -5.15
C LEU A 405 -12.46 -4.36 -5.25
N ARG A 406 -11.72 -4.88 -4.26
CA ARG A 406 -11.37 -6.31 -4.17
C ARG A 406 -12.62 -7.19 -4.08
N THR A 407 -13.59 -6.83 -3.24
CA THR A 407 -14.86 -7.57 -3.13
C THR A 407 -15.66 -7.53 -4.44
N GLN A 408 -15.75 -6.37 -5.09
CA GLN A 408 -16.43 -6.21 -6.38
C GLN A 408 -15.77 -7.04 -7.48
N GLN A 409 -14.43 -7.00 -7.56
CA GLN A 409 -13.69 -7.78 -8.54
C GLN A 409 -13.81 -9.29 -8.27
N HIS A 410 -13.77 -9.72 -7.00
CA HIS A 410 -13.98 -11.11 -6.61
C HIS A 410 -15.35 -11.61 -7.08
N GLN A 411 -16.42 -10.86 -6.78
CA GLN A 411 -17.77 -11.18 -7.23
C GLN A 411 -17.88 -11.19 -8.76
N ALA A 412 -17.28 -10.22 -9.46
CA ALA A 412 -17.33 -10.16 -10.92
C ALA A 412 -16.65 -11.37 -11.59
N VAL A 413 -15.57 -11.87 -10.99
CA VAL A 413 -14.89 -13.11 -11.44
C VAL A 413 -15.78 -14.32 -11.20
N GLN A 414 -16.41 -14.43 -10.03
CA GLN A 414 -17.36 -15.50 -9.72
C GLN A 414 -18.55 -15.49 -10.68
N ASP A 415 -19.16 -14.33 -10.90
CA ASP A 415 -20.29 -14.18 -11.83
C ASP A 415 -19.88 -14.53 -13.28
N LEU A 416 -18.66 -14.17 -13.69
CA LEU A 416 -18.15 -14.57 -15.00
C LEU A 416 -17.96 -16.09 -15.09
N TRP A 417 -17.40 -16.71 -14.05
CA TRP A 417 -17.23 -18.17 -13.96
C TRP A 417 -18.56 -18.90 -14.06
N ASP A 418 -19.58 -18.46 -13.32
CA ASP A 418 -20.90 -19.07 -13.34
C ASP A 418 -21.57 -18.93 -14.71
N ARG A 419 -21.40 -17.77 -15.36
CA ARG A 419 -21.92 -17.52 -16.71
C ARG A 419 -21.25 -18.36 -17.79
N VAL A 420 -19.94 -18.62 -17.71
CA VAL A 420 -19.28 -19.44 -18.75
C VAL A 420 -19.72 -20.91 -18.70
N HIS A 421 -20.25 -21.39 -17.58
CA HIS A 421 -20.84 -22.73 -17.44
C HIS A 421 -22.24 -22.86 -18.03
N GLN A 422 -22.93 -21.74 -18.28
CA GLN A 422 -24.27 -21.78 -18.83
C GLN A 422 -24.25 -22.18 -20.33
N PRO A 423 -25.23 -22.95 -20.82
CA PRO A 423 -25.28 -23.36 -22.23
C PRO A 423 -25.27 -22.17 -23.20
N VAL A 424 -24.58 -22.30 -24.34
CA VAL A 424 -24.53 -21.27 -25.39
C VAL A 424 -25.95 -20.89 -25.81
N GLY A 425 -26.25 -19.59 -25.83
CA GLY A 425 -27.59 -19.05 -26.13
C GLY A 425 -28.51 -18.92 -24.90
N SER A 426 -28.14 -19.47 -23.74
CA SER A 426 -28.90 -19.28 -22.50
C SER A 426 -28.93 -17.81 -22.08
N PRO A 427 -30.09 -17.25 -21.67
CA PRO A 427 -30.16 -15.91 -21.07
C PRO A 427 -29.25 -15.75 -19.86
N ALA A 428 -29.02 -16.83 -19.11
CA ALA A 428 -28.12 -16.84 -17.96
C ALA A 428 -26.66 -16.56 -18.32
N ARG A 429 -26.25 -16.69 -19.60
CA ARG A 429 -24.92 -16.24 -20.06
C ARG A 429 -24.76 -14.73 -20.09
N GLY A 430 -25.84 -13.96 -19.98
CA GLY A 430 -25.80 -12.49 -20.03
C GLY A 430 -25.15 -11.95 -21.31
N GLY A 431 -25.40 -12.61 -22.45
CA GLY A 431 -24.84 -12.21 -23.74
C GLY A 431 -23.40 -12.65 -24.00
N LEU A 432 -22.77 -13.46 -23.13
CA LEU A 432 -21.42 -13.97 -23.39
C LEU A 432 -21.35 -14.74 -24.72
N PRO A 433 -20.39 -14.42 -25.61
CA PRO A 433 -20.18 -15.14 -26.86
C PRO A 433 -20.00 -16.65 -26.67
N ALA A 434 -20.32 -17.44 -27.71
CA ALA A 434 -20.18 -18.89 -27.69
C ALA A 434 -18.75 -19.37 -27.37
N ARG A 435 -17.73 -18.58 -27.74
CA ARG A 435 -16.31 -18.87 -27.45
C ARG A 435 -15.94 -18.77 -25.97
N CYS A 436 -16.74 -18.11 -25.13
CA CYS A 436 -16.43 -17.91 -23.71
C CYS A 436 -16.83 -19.14 -22.89
N THR A 437 -16.07 -20.22 -22.97
CA THR A 437 -16.29 -21.47 -22.25
C THR A 437 -15.50 -21.51 -20.92
N PRO A 438 -15.70 -22.53 -20.07
CA PRO A 438 -14.83 -22.74 -18.90
C PRO A 438 -13.35 -22.88 -19.27
N SER A 439 -13.02 -23.54 -20.39
CA SER A 439 -11.65 -23.64 -20.92
C SER A 439 -11.10 -22.26 -21.29
N TRP A 440 -11.89 -21.43 -21.97
CA TRP A 440 -11.51 -20.05 -22.29
C TRP A 440 -11.21 -19.25 -21.02
N PHE A 441 -12.06 -19.37 -19.98
CA PHE A 441 -11.83 -18.69 -18.72
C PHE A 441 -10.52 -19.15 -18.06
N ALA A 442 -10.27 -20.46 -18.04
CA ALA A 442 -9.04 -21.03 -17.50
C ALA A 442 -7.78 -20.50 -18.21
N GLU A 443 -7.77 -20.49 -19.54
CA GLU A 443 -6.67 -19.96 -20.36
C GLU A 443 -6.48 -18.45 -20.17
N THR A 444 -7.59 -17.72 -20.01
CA THR A 444 -7.59 -16.26 -19.95
C THR A 444 -7.17 -15.75 -18.57
N MET A 445 -7.70 -16.34 -17.49
CA MET A 445 -7.61 -15.82 -16.12
C MET A 445 -6.76 -16.73 -15.20
N CYS A 446 -6.77 -18.04 -15.41
CA CYS A 446 -6.23 -19.04 -14.48
C CYS A 446 -4.91 -19.69 -14.94
N GLY A 447 -4.22 -19.09 -15.93
CA GLY A 447 -2.96 -19.64 -16.45
C GLY A 447 -3.12 -21.03 -17.09
N GLY A 448 -4.30 -21.32 -17.64
CA GLY A 448 -4.65 -22.59 -18.28
C GLY A 448 -5.17 -23.67 -17.33
N LYS A 449 -5.20 -23.44 -16.02
CA LYS A 449 -5.71 -24.40 -15.04
C LYS A 449 -7.22 -24.21 -14.83
N LEU A 450 -8.00 -25.25 -15.09
CA LEU A 450 -9.44 -25.22 -14.87
C LEU A 450 -9.76 -25.25 -13.36
N PRO A 451 -10.52 -24.28 -12.82
CA PRO A 451 -11.05 -24.35 -11.46
C PRO A 451 -11.85 -25.62 -11.22
N GLN A 452 -11.65 -26.26 -10.07
CA GLN A 452 -12.44 -27.43 -9.65
C GLN A 452 -13.80 -26.99 -9.10
N SER A 453 -14.83 -27.84 -9.19
CA SER A 453 -16.23 -27.49 -8.84
C SER A 453 -16.46 -27.01 -7.40
N HIS A 454 -15.55 -27.34 -6.47
CA HIS A 454 -15.64 -27.00 -5.06
C HIS A 454 -14.61 -25.95 -4.62
N GLN A 455 -13.75 -25.48 -5.53
CA GLN A 455 -12.70 -24.51 -5.24
C GLN A 455 -13.21 -23.09 -5.43
N ASP A 456 -12.82 -22.16 -4.54
CA ASP A 456 -13.01 -20.72 -4.78
C ASP A 456 -12.27 -20.31 -6.06
N VAL A 457 -13.00 -19.88 -7.08
CA VAL A 457 -12.44 -19.52 -8.39
C VAL A 457 -11.40 -18.42 -8.29
N TRP A 458 -11.51 -17.52 -7.30
CA TRP A 458 -10.52 -16.46 -7.08
C TRP A 458 -9.13 -17.03 -6.82
N SER A 459 -9.05 -18.14 -6.08
CA SER A 459 -7.78 -18.83 -5.80
C SER A 459 -7.14 -19.48 -7.04
N CYS A 460 -7.88 -19.59 -8.15
CA CYS A 460 -7.36 -20.05 -9.43
C CYS A 460 -6.90 -18.90 -10.33
N VAL A 461 -7.36 -17.67 -10.10
CA VAL A 461 -7.01 -16.52 -10.94
C VAL A 461 -5.55 -16.17 -10.72
N THR A 462 -4.79 -16.07 -11.81
CA THR A 462 -3.35 -15.76 -11.77
C THR A 462 -3.08 -14.32 -12.18
N SER A 463 -3.93 -13.74 -13.03
CA SER A 463 -3.72 -12.39 -13.54
C SER A 463 -4.98 -11.71 -14.08
N PHE A 464 -4.92 -10.38 -14.17
CA PHE A 464 -5.95 -9.52 -14.74
C PHE A 464 -5.37 -8.64 -15.86
N PHE A 465 -6.25 -8.21 -16.76
CA PHE A 465 -5.94 -7.24 -17.81
C PHE A 465 -6.24 -5.83 -17.31
N MET A 466 -5.28 -4.92 -17.45
CA MET A 466 -5.43 -3.52 -17.03
C MET A 466 -5.33 -2.61 -18.25
N TYR A 467 -6.44 -2.53 -19.01
CA TYR A 467 -6.48 -1.86 -20.31
C TYR A 467 -6.12 -0.37 -20.20
N ASP A 468 -6.78 0.32 -19.29
CA ASP A 468 -6.62 1.76 -19.05
C ASP A 468 -5.22 2.07 -18.54
N ALA A 469 -4.77 1.27 -17.58
CA ALA A 469 -3.49 1.41 -16.91
C ALA A 469 -2.32 1.28 -17.90
N VAL A 470 -2.37 0.29 -18.80
CA VAL A 470 -1.35 0.13 -19.88
C VAL A 470 -1.37 1.32 -20.84
N THR A 471 -2.56 1.81 -21.19
CA THR A 471 -2.73 2.95 -22.10
C THR A 471 -2.15 4.25 -21.50
N ILE A 472 -2.29 4.43 -20.19
CA ILE A 472 -1.66 5.52 -19.42
C ILE A 472 -0.13 5.40 -19.46
N VAL A 473 0.42 4.21 -19.19
CA VAL A 473 1.88 4.00 -19.22
C VAL A 473 2.45 4.27 -20.63
N ALA A 474 1.77 3.82 -21.68
CA ALA A 474 2.17 4.09 -23.07
C ALA A 474 2.13 5.59 -23.43
N ALA A 475 1.26 6.36 -22.76
CA ALA A 475 1.15 7.80 -22.99
C ALA A 475 2.36 8.59 -22.45
N ILE A 476 3.09 8.06 -21.46
CA ILE A 476 4.18 8.77 -20.78
C ILE A 476 5.50 8.47 -21.50
N PRO A 477 6.17 9.45 -22.14
CA PRO A 477 7.31 9.19 -23.03
C PRO A 477 8.45 8.38 -22.39
N ILE A 478 8.90 8.77 -21.19
CA ILE A 478 10.01 8.09 -20.52
C ILE A 478 9.68 6.64 -20.14
N LEU A 479 8.42 6.36 -19.78
CA LEU A 479 7.96 5.00 -19.49
C LEU A 479 7.77 4.21 -20.78
N ARG A 480 7.20 4.84 -21.82
CA ARG A 480 7.03 4.25 -23.15
C ARG A 480 8.37 3.75 -23.70
N GLU A 481 9.41 4.58 -23.69
CA GLU A 481 10.75 4.22 -24.17
C GLU A 481 11.40 3.08 -23.39
N ARG A 482 11.07 2.94 -22.09
CA ARG A 482 11.68 1.95 -21.19
C ARG A 482 10.95 0.61 -21.12
N ILE A 483 9.67 0.60 -21.49
CA ILE A 483 8.78 -0.55 -21.31
C ILE A 483 8.37 -1.15 -22.65
N PHE A 484 8.19 -0.32 -23.67
CA PHE A 484 7.69 -0.74 -24.96
C PHE A 484 8.82 -0.83 -25.99
N SER A 485 8.72 -1.80 -26.88
CA SER A 485 9.74 -2.04 -27.90
C SER A 485 9.62 -0.99 -29.01
N GLN A 486 10.72 -0.35 -29.40
CA GLN A 486 10.73 0.53 -30.59
C GLN A 486 10.72 -0.28 -31.90
N ASN A 487 11.21 -1.53 -31.86
CA ASN A 487 11.34 -2.37 -33.06
C ASN A 487 10.05 -3.14 -33.40
N GLU A 488 9.13 -3.26 -32.45
CA GLU A 488 7.83 -3.94 -32.63
C GLU A 488 6.67 -2.92 -32.65
N VAL A 489 6.98 -1.66 -32.93
CA VAL A 489 6.00 -0.61 -33.14
C VAL A 489 5.82 -0.41 -34.63
N HIS A 490 4.56 -0.36 -35.03
CA HIS A 490 4.24 0.02 -36.39
C HIS A 490 4.13 1.53 -36.46
N HIS A 491 5.04 2.09 -37.24
CA HIS A 491 5.15 3.50 -37.53
C HIS A 491 4.29 3.82 -38.75
N TYR A 492 3.20 4.57 -38.54
CA TYR A 492 2.37 5.07 -39.63
C TYR A 492 2.71 6.53 -39.91
N HIS A 493 3.37 6.79 -41.04
CA HIS A 493 3.71 8.15 -41.48
C HIS A 493 2.46 8.88 -41.97
N CYS A 494 2.14 9.99 -41.31
CA CYS A 494 1.05 10.88 -41.70
C CYS A 494 1.51 11.91 -42.72
N ILE A 495 0.54 12.60 -43.34
CA ILE A 495 0.73 13.65 -44.35
C ILE A 495 1.67 14.79 -43.87
N ASN A 496 1.82 14.98 -42.56
CA ASN A 496 2.65 16.01 -41.93
C ASN A 496 3.97 15.48 -41.33
N GLU A 497 4.52 14.38 -41.85
CA GLU A 497 5.77 13.73 -41.40
C GLU A 497 5.76 13.24 -39.94
N LYS A 498 4.61 13.31 -39.25
CA LYS A 498 4.43 12.71 -37.92
C LYS A 498 4.15 11.23 -38.02
N THR A 499 4.66 10.49 -37.05
CA THR A 499 4.55 9.04 -37.01
C THR A 499 3.61 8.62 -35.88
N ASN A 500 2.49 8.01 -36.23
CA ASN A 500 1.63 7.36 -35.24
C ASN A 500 2.27 6.04 -34.79
N LEU A 501 2.00 5.65 -33.55
CA LEU A 501 2.55 4.44 -32.93
C LEU A 501 1.40 3.48 -32.64
N VAL A 502 1.52 2.23 -33.09
CA VAL A 502 0.56 1.18 -32.77
C VAL A 502 1.28 0.06 -32.04
N TYR A 503 0.87 -0.17 -30.80
CA TYR A 503 1.31 -1.29 -29.96
C TYR A 503 0.27 -2.40 -30.01
N GLY A 504 0.77 -3.64 -30.17
CA GLY A 504 -0.07 -4.83 -30.07
C GLY A 504 -0.82 -5.13 -31.36
N GLN A 505 -0.13 -5.44 -32.45
CA GLN A 505 -0.82 -5.92 -33.64
C GLN A 505 -1.31 -7.36 -33.47
N SER A 506 -0.50 -8.18 -32.81
CA SER A 506 -0.80 -9.58 -32.51
C SER A 506 -0.24 -9.98 -31.14
N ASN A 507 -0.44 -11.24 -30.75
CA ASN A 507 0.21 -11.78 -29.54
C ASN A 507 1.74 -11.82 -29.67
N GLU A 508 2.25 -12.08 -30.87
CA GLU A 508 3.67 -12.13 -31.21
C GLU A 508 4.26 -10.72 -31.27
N LEU A 509 3.54 -9.76 -31.85
CA LEU A 509 3.90 -8.35 -31.94
C LEU A 509 3.14 -7.51 -30.92
N CYS A 510 3.28 -7.88 -29.65
CA CYS A 510 2.55 -7.22 -28.56
C CYS A 510 3.03 -5.79 -28.27
N GLY A 511 4.25 -5.44 -28.72
CA GLY A 511 4.85 -4.12 -28.56
C GLY A 511 5.43 -3.83 -27.17
N VAL A 512 5.44 -4.82 -26.26
CA VAL A 512 6.00 -4.69 -24.90
C VAL A 512 7.36 -5.38 -24.83
N ALA A 513 8.43 -4.60 -24.64
CA ALA A 513 9.79 -5.13 -24.60
C ALA A 513 10.05 -5.97 -23.34
N ASP A 514 9.53 -5.52 -22.19
CA ASP A 514 9.66 -6.24 -20.91
C ASP A 514 8.30 -6.37 -20.22
N LYS A 515 7.66 -7.51 -20.47
CA LYS A 515 6.34 -7.88 -19.94
C LYS A 515 6.30 -7.87 -18.41
N LYS A 516 7.37 -8.37 -17.78
CA LYS A 516 7.48 -8.46 -16.32
C LYS A 516 7.61 -7.07 -15.70
N LYS A 517 8.42 -6.21 -16.32
CA LYS A 517 8.61 -4.83 -15.86
C LYS A 517 7.35 -3.99 -16.02
N LEU A 518 6.58 -4.17 -17.11
CA LEU A 518 5.27 -3.54 -17.25
C LEU A 518 4.32 -4.00 -16.14
N ALA A 519 4.15 -5.32 -15.95
CA ALA A 519 3.27 -5.87 -14.92
C ALA A 519 3.64 -5.40 -13.50
N ASN A 520 4.93 -5.35 -13.18
CA ASN A 520 5.42 -4.82 -11.92
C ASN A 520 5.14 -3.32 -11.78
N LEU A 521 5.45 -2.51 -12.79
CA LEU A 521 5.16 -1.07 -12.76
C LEU A 521 3.68 -0.79 -12.52
N LEU A 522 2.78 -1.49 -13.22
CA LEU A 522 1.34 -1.34 -13.04
C LEU A 522 0.90 -1.68 -11.62
N HIS A 523 1.40 -2.80 -11.10
CA HIS A 523 1.12 -3.25 -9.74
C HIS A 523 1.62 -2.24 -8.69
N ASP A 524 2.88 -1.85 -8.84
CA ASP A 524 3.65 -1.08 -7.89
C ASP A 524 3.19 0.39 -7.84
N ALA A 525 2.96 1.01 -8.99
CA ALA A 525 2.43 2.36 -9.03
C ALA A 525 0.95 2.42 -8.61
N SER A 526 0.13 1.38 -8.85
CA SER A 526 -1.23 1.33 -8.30
C SER A 526 -1.22 1.29 -6.76
N LEU A 527 -0.37 0.45 -6.16
CA LEU A 527 -0.21 0.40 -4.71
C LEU A 527 0.35 1.71 -4.15
N ALA A 528 1.32 2.31 -4.85
CA ALA A 528 1.89 3.59 -4.46
C ALA A 528 0.82 4.69 -4.41
N GLY A 529 -0.03 4.79 -5.44
CA GLY A 529 -1.09 5.80 -5.48
C GLY A 529 -2.08 5.69 -4.34
N LEU A 530 -2.37 4.47 -3.92
CA LEU A 530 -3.26 4.19 -2.80
C LEU A 530 -2.58 4.39 -1.43
N SER A 531 -1.29 4.09 -1.35
CA SER A 531 -0.50 4.19 -0.12
C SER A 531 -0.06 5.62 0.20
N ILE A 532 -0.31 6.56 -0.71
CA ILE A 532 -0.27 8.00 -0.46
C ILE A 532 -1.53 8.39 0.35
N SER A 533 -1.74 7.74 1.51
CA SER A 533 -2.74 8.15 2.50
C SER A 533 -2.27 9.45 3.16
N PRO A 534 -3.17 10.41 3.45
CA PRO A 534 -2.82 11.65 4.13
C PRO A 534 -2.69 11.43 5.65
N GLU A 535 -3.40 10.43 6.17
CA GLU A 535 -3.47 10.16 7.59
C GLU A 535 -2.43 9.08 7.94
N PRO A 536 -1.54 9.38 8.90
CA PRO A 536 -0.59 8.41 9.41
C PRO A 536 -1.30 7.25 10.11
N TYR A 537 -0.80 6.02 9.92
CA TYR A 537 -1.38 4.85 10.58
C TYR A 537 -1.22 4.95 12.11
N PRO A 538 -2.31 4.84 12.89
CA PRO A 538 -2.18 4.69 14.35
C PRO A 538 -1.40 3.41 14.67
N ILE A 539 -0.39 3.50 15.52
CA ILE A 539 0.45 2.35 15.89
C ILE A 539 0.59 2.18 17.40
N ILE A 540 0.42 0.93 17.84
CA ILE A 540 0.69 0.44 19.19
C ILE A 540 1.97 -0.40 19.13
N ILE A 541 2.88 -0.20 20.08
CA ILE A 541 4.16 -0.92 20.13
C ILE A 541 4.31 -1.66 21.46
N PHE A 542 4.58 -2.96 21.39
CA PHE A 542 5.06 -3.79 22.50
C PHE A 542 6.57 -3.97 22.36
N THR A 543 7.34 -3.54 23.36
CA THR A 543 8.80 -3.35 23.29
C THR A 543 9.46 -3.66 24.64
N ASP A 544 10.76 -3.95 24.67
CA ASP A 544 11.53 -4.22 25.89
C ASP A 544 12.88 -3.46 25.91
N PRO A 545 12.86 -2.12 25.79
CA PRO A 545 14.08 -1.33 25.63
C PRO A 545 15.05 -1.51 26.79
N GLY A 546 16.34 -1.41 26.49
CA GLY A 546 17.42 -1.51 27.47
C GLY A 546 17.98 -2.93 27.66
N GLN A 547 17.38 -3.95 27.03
CA GLN A 547 17.98 -5.29 26.95
C GLN A 547 19.12 -5.30 25.93
N ASP A 548 18.83 -4.78 24.74
CA ASP A 548 19.82 -4.38 23.74
C ASP A 548 19.45 -2.99 23.19
N LEU A 549 19.93 -2.65 21.99
CA LEU A 549 19.78 -1.33 21.41
C LEU A 549 18.69 -1.25 20.32
N ASP A 550 18.15 -2.39 19.89
CA ASP A 550 17.29 -2.45 18.72
C ASP A 550 15.95 -1.76 18.97
N ASP A 551 15.36 -1.91 20.16
CA ASP A 551 14.13 -1.21 20.56
C ASP A 551 14.27 0.32 20.52
N GLU A 552 15.35 0.88 21.10
CA GLU A 552 15.55 2.33 21.10
C GLU A 552 15.84 2.85 19.70
N LEU A 553 16.54 2.08 18.86
CA LEU A 553 16.69 2.41 17.44
C LEU A 553 15.34 2.34 16.69
N ALA A 554 14.43 1.44 17.06
CA ALA A 554 13.09 1.40 16.53
C ALA A 554 12.28 2.64 16.96
N LEU A 555 12.45 3.12 18.20
CA LEU A 555 11.84 4.39 18.66
C LEU A 555 12.44 5.62 17.95
N VAL A 556 13.75 5.62 17.67
CA VAL A 556 14.39 6.66 16.83
C VAL A 556 13.80 6.65 15.43
N MET A 557 13.68 5.48 14.81
CA MET A 557 13.05 5.30 13.51
C MET A 557 11.58 5.78 13.52
N LEU A 558 10.82 5.41 14.55
CA LEU A 558 9.43 5.83 14.77
C LEU A 558 9.29 7.36 14.74
N ALA A 559 10.22 8.10 15.34
CA ALA A 559 10.20 9.56 15.32
C ALA A 559 10.33 10.15 13.91
N ALA A 560 11.23 9.60 13.10
CA ALA A 560 11.38 10.03 11.70
C ALA A 560 10.14 9.66 10.86
N LEU A 561 9.60 8.45 11.03
CA LEU A 561 8.39 8.02 10.33
C LEU A 561 7.14 8.83 10.74
N THR A 562 7.09 9.29 12.00
CA THR A 562 6.02 10.17 12.50
C THR A 562 6.10 11.56 11.87
N GLU A 563 7.30 12.13 11.69
CA GLU A 563 7.49 13.40 10.97
C GLU A 563 7.00 13.29 9.54
N ARG A 564 7.35 12.18 8.88
CA ARG A 564 7.00 11.87 7.49
C ARG A 564 5.55 11.42 7.31
N LYS A 565 4.75 11.40 8.39
CA LYS A 565 3.33 11.02 8.39
C LYS A 565 3.06 9.59 7.91
N TYR A 566 4.00 8.67 8.07
CA TYR A 566 3.73 7.26 7.88
C TYR A 566 2.93 6.66 9.04
N VAL A 567 3.27 7.06 10.27
CA VAL A 567 2.69 6.50 11.49
C VAL A 567 2.42 7.58 12.53
N ARG A 568 1.46 7.29 13.41
CA ARG A 568 1.11 8.10 14.58
C ARG A 568 1.13 7.16 15.78
N PRO A 569 2.19 7.15 16.59
CA PRO A 569 2.22 6.31 17.79
C PRO A 569 1.13 6.75 18.76
N ILE A 570 0.27 5.80 19.15
CA ILE A 570 -0.85 6.04 20.06
C ILE A 570 -0.66 5.39 21.42
N ALA A 571 0.20 4.36 21.53
CA ALA A 571 0.60 3.77 22.79
C ALA A 571 1.90 2.98 22.63
N VAL A 572 2.68 2.93 23.71
CA VAL A 572 3.79 2.00 23.88
C VAL A 572 3.59 1.21 25.17
N VAL A 573 3.75 -0.11 25.12
CA VAL A 573 3.74 -0.99 26.28
C VAL A 573 5.13 -1.58 26.42
N ALA A 574 5.83 -1.21 27.49
CA ALA A 574 7.16 -1.73 27.78
C ALA A 574 7.04 -2.94 28.71
N ASN A 575 7.42 -4.12 28.23
CA ASN A 575 7.36 -5.37 28.98
C ASN A 575 8.76 -5.96 29.21
N LEU A 576 8.80 -7.21 29.71
CA LEU A 576 10.00 -7.90 30.18
C LEU A 576 10.53 -7.33 31.50
N HIS A 577 10.97 -8.19 32.43
CA HIS A 577 11.53 -7.69 33.68
C HIS A 577 12.82 -6.87 33.43
N PRO A 578 13.06 -5.76 34.18
CA PRO A 578 12.12 -5.06 35.05
C PRO A 578 11.29 -4.04 34.24
N SER A 579 9.97 -4.29 34.11
CA SER A 579 9.14 -3.61 33.10
C SER A 579 8.86 -2.13 33.40
N LEU A 580 8.89 -1.73 34.67
CA LEU A 580 8.71 -0.34 35.06
C LEU A 580 9.87 0.54 34.56
N GLU A 581 11.10 0.12 34.83
CA GLU A 581 12.32 0.83 34.43
C GLU A 581 12.42 0.91 32.90
N ARG A 582 11.98 -0.15 32.20
CA ARG A 582 11.88 -0.15 30.73
C ARG A 582 10.83 0.83 30.22
N ALA A 583 9.68 0.94 30.88
CA ALA A 583 8.66 1.95 30.56
C ALA A 583 9.21 3.36 30.76
N CYS A 584 9.93 3.60 31.85
CA CYS A 584 10.62 4.87 32.12
C CYS A 584 11.67 5.18 31.04
N LEU A 585 12.45 4.19 30.61
CA LEU A 585 13.39 4.35 29.49
C LEU A 585 12.66 4.72 28.19
N ALA A 586 11.62 3.95 27.80
CA ALA A 586 10.83 4.23 26.61
C ALA A 586 10.23 5.65 26.63
N LYS A 587 9.64 6.05 27.76
CA LYS A 587 9.05 7.39 27.93
C LYS A 587 10.10 8.49 27.81
N GLY A 588 11.25 8.29 28.43
CA GLY A 588 12.40 9.19 28.35
C GLY A 588 12.92 9.37 26.92
N THR A 589 13.08 8.26 26.20
CA THR A 589 13.50 8.22 24.79
C THR A 589 12.49 8.97 23.91
N LEU A 590 11.21 8.64 23.98
CA LEU A 590 10.15 9.30 23.19
C LEU A 590 10.10 10.81 23.43
N ARG A 591 10.21 11.25 24.69
CA ARG A 591 10.27 12.67 25.05
C ARG A 591 11.45 13.37 24.37
N LYS A 592 12.64 12.78 24.40
CA LYS A 592 13.83 13.37 23.73
C LYS A 592 13.72 13.38 22.21
N LEU A 593 12.91 12.51 21.62
CA LEU A 593 12.63 12.48 20.18
C LEU A 593 11.47 13.41 19.74
N GLY A 594 10.92 14.20 20.67
CA GLY A 594 9.79 15.10 20.42
C GLY A 594 8.45 14.38 20.26
N LEU A 595 8.30 13.23 20.92
CA LEU A 595 7.08 12.41 20.99
C LEU A 595 6.57 12.32 22.45
N ASP A 596 6.65 13.42 23.18
CA ASP A 596 6.28 13.54 24.59
C ASP A 596 4.80 13.19 24.86
N ASP A 597 3.92 13.45 23.89
CA ASP A 597 2.48 13.15 23.99
C ASP A 597 2.13 11.66 23.89
N VAL A 598 3.07 10.79 23.49
CA VAL A 598 2.81 9.35 23.36
C VAL A 598 2.70 8.72 24.76
N PRO A 599 1.55 8.08 25.09
CA PRO A 599 1.40 7.41 26.37
C PRO A 599 2.21 6.11 26.39
N VAL A 600 2.86 5.85 27.53
CA VAL A 600 3.65 4.65 27.76
C VAL A 600 3.08 3.94 28.99
N ALA A 601 2.85 2.64 28.89
CA ALA A 601 2.42 1.83 30.02
C ALA A 601 3.43 0.74 30.39
N VAL A 602 3.41 0.39 31.68
CA VAL A 602 4.13 -0.74 32.24
C VAL A 602 3.42 -2.04 31.88
N GLY A 603 4.09 -2.90 31.12
CA GLY A 603 3.65 -4.25 30.79
C GLY A 603 4.02 -5.28 31.84
N THR A 604 3.77 -6.54 31.53
CA THR A 604 4.17 -7.68 32.36
C THR A 604 5.69 -7.91 32.37
N ASP A 605 6.15 -8.87 33.18
CA ASP A 605 7.52 -9.38 33.15
C ASP A 605 7.85 -10.18 31.87
N GLY A 606 6.90 -10.31 30.94
CA GLY A 606 7.08 -10.96 29.66
C GLY A 606 7.39 -12.46 29.75
N GLY A 607 7.10 -13.11 30.89
CA GLY A 607 7.42 -14.52 31.13
C GLY A 607 8.86 -14.78 31.58
N CYS A 608 9.69 -13.74 31.75
CA CYS A 608 11.10 -13.90 32.12
C CYS A 608 11.58 -12.83 33.11
N THR A 609 12.06 -13.28 34.28
CA THR A 609 12.58 -12.41 35.35
C THR A 609 14.11 -12.41 35.45
N SER A 610 14.83 -13.04 34.53
CA SER A 610 16.31 -13.13 34.61
C SER A 610 17.02 -11.84 34.20
N HIS A 611 16.33 -10.96 33.51
CA HIS A 611 16.85 -9.67 33.05
C HIS A 611 16.92 -8.68 34.20
N LYS A 612 17.86 -7.74 34.14
CA LYS A 612 18.09 -6.75 35.20
C LYS A 612 18.15 -5.36 34.60
N ASP A 613 17.93 -4.35 35.43
CA ASP A 613 18.22 -2.98 35.03
C ASP A 613 19.73 -2.79 34.89
N VAL A 614 20.18 -2.73 33.64
CA VAL A 614 21.57 -2.48 33.23
C VAL A 614 21.70 -1.20 32.41
N PHE A 615 20.60 -0.47 32.25
CA PHE A 615 20.50 0.65 31.33
C PHE A 615 20.25 1.97 32.04
N SER A 616 19.63 1.99 33.23
CA SER A 616 19.32 3.23 33.93
C SER A 616 20.56 4.09 34.20
N ASP A 617 21.66 3.46 34.60
CA ASP A 617 22.94 4.15 34.84
C ASP A 617 23.49 4.84 33.58
N THR A 618 23.22 4.28 32.40
CA THR A 618 23.68 4.85 31.12
C THR A 618 22.70 5.86 30.56
N ALA A 619 21.39 5.70 30.83
CA ALA A 619 20.31 6.52 30.29
C ALA A 619 19.83 7.62 31.24
N PHE A 620 20.42 7.75 32.44
CA PHE A 620 19.99 8.65 33.51
C PHE A 620 19.70 10.09 33.06
N ALA A 621 20.41 10.58 32.03
CA ALA A 621 20.25 11.92 31.49
C ALA A 621 18.89 12.18 30.83
N TYR A 622 18.13 11.13 30.51
CA TYR A 622 16.86 11.27 29.80
C TYR A 622 15.74 10.33 30.24
N LEU A 623 15.96 9.41 31.20
CA LEU A 623 14.91 8.56 31.76
C LEU A 623 13.63 9.34 32.11
N GLY A 624 12.48 8.76 31.78
CA GLY A 624 11.20 9.20 32.30
C GLY A 624 11.07 8.91 33.79
N GLN A 625 10.21 9.65 34.48
CA GLN A 625 9.82 9.40 35.86
C GLN A 625 8.72 8.34 35.92
N GLU A 626 8.61 7.65 37.07
CA GLU A 626 7.57 6.63 37.28
C GLU A 626 6.14 7.19 37.15
N ASP A 627 5.92 8.45 37.50
CA ASP A 627 4.61 9.11 37.38
C ASP A 627 4.29 9.57 35.95
N GLU A 628 5.26 9.53 35.04
CA GLU A 628 5.06 9.80 33.60
C GLU A 628 4.56 8.56 32.83
N VAL A 629 4.52 7.39 33.46
CA VAL A 629 4.09 6.12 32.84
C VAL A 629 2.80 5.57 33.47
N GLU A 630 1.95 4.97 32.64
CA GLU A 630 0.69 4.37 33.07
C GLU A 630 0.95 2.96 33.65
N LYS A 631 0.38 2.66 34.81
CA LYS A 631 0.58 1.36 35.49
C LYS A 631 -0.29 0.23 34.95
N ASP A 632 -1.31 0.57 34.16
CA ASP A 632 -2.28 -0.37 33.61
C ASP A 632 -2.27 -0.31 32.07
N ALA A 633 -1.47 -1.19 31.47
CA ALA A 633 -1.38 -1.31 30.02
C ALA A 633 -2.72 -1.66 29.36
N ASP A 634 -3.55 -2.48 30.01
CA ASP A 634 -4.83 -2.91 29.42
C ASP A 634 -5.83 -1.74 29.39
N ALA A 635 -5.90 -0.93 30.45
CA ALA A 635 -6.71 0.28 30.46
C ALA A 635 -6.26 1.31 29.40
N LEU A 636 -4.95 1.51 29.23
CA LEU A 636 -4.39 2.36 28.17
C LEU A 636 -4.83 1.86 26.79
N LEU A 637 -4.61 0.56 26.51
CA LEU A 637 -4.90 -0.05 25.21
C LEU A 637 -6.40 0.04 24.85
N ARG A 638 -7.30 -0.24 25.80
CA ARG A 638 -8.75 -0.07 25.56
C ARG A 638 -9.09 1.38 25.20
N ARG A 639 -8.56 2.34 25.95
CA ARG A 639 -8.83 3.77 25.75
C ARG A 639 -8.37 4.25 24.38
N VAL A 640 -7.16 3.88 23.95
CA VAL A 640 -6.65 4.35 22.65
C VAL A 640 -7.37 3.65 21.50
N LEU A 641 -7.62 2.34 21.57
CA LEU A 641 -8.32 1.61 20.50
C LEU A 641 -9.77 2.08 20.32
N MET A 642 -10.48 2.40 21.40
CA MET A 642 -11.84 2.96 21.30
C MET A 642 -11.90 4.31 20.58
N GLY A 643 -10.78 5.05 20.55
CA GLY A 643 -10.66 6.34 19.87
C GLY A 643 -10.33 6.25 18.38
N GLU A 644 -10.00 5.06 17.86
CA GLU A 644 -9.54 4.88 16.49
C GLU A 644 -10.63 4.31 15.57
N GLU A 645 -10.44 4.47 14.26
CA GLU A 645 -11.34 3.94 13.24
C GLU A 645 -11.27 2.40 13.15
N HIS A 646 -12.30 1.80 12.56
CA HIS A 646 -12.35 0.35 12.34
C HIS A 646 -11.17 -0.15 11.50
N GLU A 647 -10.58 -1.27 11.93
CA GLU A 647 -9.44 -1.93 11.28
C GLU A 647 -8.28 -0.98 10.95
N SER A 648 -8.07 0.12 11.68
CA SER A 648 -7.07 1.15 11.33
C SER A 648 -5.73 1.01 12.04
N VAL A 649 -5.69 0.30 13.17
CA VAL A 649 -4.55 0.32 14.10
C VAL A 649 -3.53 -0.77 13.78
N ILE A 650 -2.27 -0.40 13.62
CA ILE A 650 -1.15 -1.33 13.51
C ILE A 650 -0.68 -1.72 14.91
N VAL A 651 -0.46 -3.00 15.14
CA VAL A 651 0.19 -3.51 16.36
C VAL A 651 1.57 -4.03 15.98
N LEU A 652 2.62 -3.48 16.60
CA LEU A 652 4.00 -3.93 16.44
C LEU A 652 4.47 -4.62 17.72
N CYS A 653 4.87 -5.88 17.61
CA CYS A 653 5.45 -6.67 18.68
C CYS A 653 6.93 -6.90 18.38
N ILE A 654 7.78 -6.18 19.08
CA ILE A 654 9.25 -6.30 19.00
C ILE A 654 9.86 -6.89 20.28
N SER A 655 9.02 -7.30 21.22
CA SER A 655 9.40 -7.93 22.50
C SER A 655 8.57 -9.19 22.80
N SER A 656 8.56 -9.62 24.06
CA SER A 656 7.69 -10.71 24.54
C SER A 656 6.21 -10.49 24.14
N LEU A 657 5.55 -11.57 23.75
CA LEU A 657 4.18 -11.55 23.23
C LEU A 657 3.10 -11.62 24.32
N THR A 658 3.48 -11.70 25.61
CA THR A 658 2.57 -11.87 26.75
C THR A 658 1.49 -10.79 26.82
N ASP A 659 1.85 -9.51 26.76
CA ASP A 659 0.89 -8.41 26.91
C ASP A 659 -0.07 -8.30 25.71
N ALA A 660 0.43 -8.51 24.49
CA ALA A 660 -0.40 -8.55 23.29
C ALA A 660 -1.39 -9.72 23.33
N ALA A 661 -0.92 -10.92 23.71
CA ALA A 661 -1.75 -12.11 23.91
C ALA A 661 -2.82 -11.89 24.99
N LYS A 662 -2.42 -11.36 26.15
CA LYS A 662 -3.32 -11.05 27.28
C LYS A 662 -4.40 -10.06 26.86
N PHE A 663 -4.02 -8.99 26.16
CA PHE A 663 -4.96 -7.97 25.71
C PHE A 663 -5.96 -8.55 24.70
N LEU A 664 -5.49 -9.27 23.68
CA LEU A 664 -6.35 -9.95 22.70
C LEU A 664 -7.35 -10.89 23.40
N LYS A 665 -6.88 -11.71 24.35
CA LYS A 665 -7.73 -12.63 25.11
C LYS A 665 -8.82 -11.93 25.93
N GLY A 666 -8.51 -10.76 26.49
CA GLY A 666 -9.44 -9.97 27.30
C GLY A 666 -10.36 -9.04 26.51
N ASN A 667 -10.02 -8.71 25.26
CA ASN A 667 -10.65 -7.65 24.47
C ASN A 667 -10.85 -8.03 23.00
N GLU A 668 -11.10 -9.31 22.71
CA GLU A 668 -11.10 -9.85 21.35
C GLU A 668 -11.98 -9.07 20.37
N SER A 669 -13.22 -8.76 20.76
CA SER A 669 -14.13 -7.99 19.89
C SER A 669 -13.57 -6.62 19.56
N LEU A 670 -13.00 -5.90 20.53
CA LEU A 670 -12.39 -4.59 20.30
C LEU A 670 -11.12 -4.72 19.43
N PHE A 671 -10.34 -5.77 19.65
CA PHE A 671 -9.14 -6.03 18.87
C PHE A 671 -9.48 -6.30 17.40
N VAL A 672 -10.43 -7.20 17.12
CA VAL A 672 -10.92 -7.49 15.76
C VAL A 672 -11.51 -6.24 15.11
N ASP A 673 -12.25 -5.44 15.89
CA ASP A 673 -12.91 -4.24 15.40
C ASP A 673 -11.93 -3.13 14.98
N LYS A 674 -10.79 -3.01 15.67
CA LYS A 674 -9.89 -1.85 15.55
C LYS A 674 -8.54 -2.16 14.90
N VAL A 675 -8.03 -3.38 15.04
CA VAL A 675 -6.67 -3.72 14.60
C VAL A 675 -6.66 -4.04 13.11
N HIS A 676 -5.85 -3.30 12.38
CA HIS A 676 -5.55 -3.51 10.97
C HIS A 676 -4.69 -4.76 10.76
N SER A 677 -3.56 -4.80 11.45
CA SER A 677 -2.53 -5.82 11.31
C SER A 677 -1.65 -5.91 12.55
N VAL A 678 -1.04 -7.08 12.73
CA VAL A 678 -0.04 -7.36 13.75
C VAL A 678 1.28 -7.69 13.07
N THR A 679 2.36 -7.04 13.45
CA THR A 679 3.72 -7.33 12.96
C THR A 679 4.58 -7.80 14.12
N ILE A 680 5.22 -8.96 13.96
CA ILE A 680 6.00 -9.62 15.00
C ILE A 680 7.45 -9.74 14.53
N MET A 681 8.40 -9.17 15.27
CA MET A 681 9.79 -9.62 15.20
C MET A 681 9.86 -10.96 15.94
N GLY A 682 10.04 -12.05 15.19
CA GLY A 682 9.99 -13.39 15.76
C GLY A 682 10.38 -14.44 14.73
N GLY A 683 9.72 -15.58 14.77
CA GLY A 683 9.93 -16.62 13.77
C GLY A 683 8.78 -17.63 13.76
N VAL A 684 8.79 -18.46 12.73
CA VAL A 684 7.72 -19.42 12.43
C VAL A 684 8.35 -20.77 12.18
N ASP A 685 7.77 -21.82 12.75
CA ASP A 685 8.16 -23.18 12.42
C ASP A 685 7.66 -23.51 11.00
N LEU A 686 8.62 -23.64 10.06
CA LEU A 686 8.34 -23.97 8.67
C LEU A 686 8.44 -25.49 8.39
N SER A 687 8.79 -26.30 9.40
CA SER A 687 9.06 -27.74 9.23
C SER A 687 7.81 -28.61 9.10
N THR A 688 6.66 -28.15 9.58
CA THR A 688 5.41 -28.92 9.61
C THR A 688 4.86 -29.29 8.23
N LYS A 689 5.34 -28.66 7.16
CA LYS A 689 4.83 -28.87 5.79
C LYS A 689 5.34 -30.13 5.10
N ASP A 690 6.59 -30.50 5.34
CA ASP A 690 7.17 -31.69 4.71
C ASP A 690 6.55 -32.99 5.28
N GLU A 691 6.09 -32.95 6.52
CA GLU A 691 5.37 -34.05 7.16
C GLU A 691 3.92 -34.15 6.67
N VAL A 692 3.20 -33.04 6.50
CA VAL A 692 1.82 -33.04 5.98
C VAL A 692 1.75 -33.50 4.53
N LEU A 693 2.68 -33.07 3.67
CA LEU A 693 2.75 -33.56 2.29
C LEU A 693 3.08 -35.07 2.22
N ALA A 694 3.84 -35.58 3.20
CA ALA A 694 4.11 -37.01 3.33
C ALA A 694 2.92 -37.80 3.89
N GLU A 695 2.11 -37.19 4.76
CA GLU A 695 0.90 -37.79 5.35
C GLU A 695 -0.28 -37.79 4.35
N GLU A 696 -0.46 -36.72 3.58
CA GLU A 696 -1.43 -36.64 2.47
C GLU A 696 -1.12 -37.67 1.38
N ALA A 697 0.17 -37.90 1.07
CA ALA A 697 0.60 -38.97 0.18
C ALA A 697 0.37 -40.40 0.75
N ARG A 698 0.13 -40.53 2.06
CA ARG A 698 -0.18 -41.81 2.73
C ARG A 698 -1.68 -42.05 2.91
N GLN A 699 -2.51 -41.01 2.88
CA GLN A 699 -3.95 -41.09 3.16
C GLN A 699 -4.85 -41.29 1.91
N ASP A 700 -4.29 -41.72 0.78
CA ASP A 700 -5.03 -42.14 -0.43
C ASP A 700 -5.89 -43.43 -0.25
N THR A 701 -6.25 -43.80 0.99
CA THR A 701 -7.13 -44.94 1.29
C THR A 701 -8.40 -44.49 2.04
N GLU A 702 -9.45 -44.24 1.24
CA GLU A 702 -10.88 -44.47 1.53
C GLU A 702 -11.59 -43.76 2.71
N SER A 703 -11.10 -42.65 3.26
CA SER A 703 -11.97 -41.81 4.10
C SER A 703 -11.85 -40.33 3.77
N SER A 704 -13.01 -39.69 3.56
CA SER A 704 -13.15 -38.31 3.08
C SER A 704 -12.24 -37.35 3.89
N PRO A 705 -11.29 -36.65 3.26
CA PRO A 705 -10.35 -35.80 4.00
C PRO A 705 -11.09 -34.57 4.54
N ARG A 706 -11.07 -34.40 5.86
CA ARG A 706 -11.33 -33.08 6.45
C ARG A 706 -10.07 -32.26 6.24
N PRO A 707 -10.13 -31.08 5.59
CA PRO A 707 -8.95 -30.24 5.46
C PRO A 707 -8.51 -29.78 6.85
N VAL A 708 -7.37 -30.29 7.31
CA VAL A 708 -6.72 -29.75 8.50
C VAL A 708 -6.22 -28.37 8.11
N LYS A 709 -6.83 -27.32 8.68
CA LYS A 709 -6.38 -25.93 8.47
C LYS A 709 -5.00 -25.82 9.14
N GLU A 710 -3.94 -25.96 8.34
CA GLU A 710 -2.56 -25.87 8.82
C GLU A 710 -2.35 -24.49 9.47
N THR A 711 -2.08 -24.49 10.77
CA THR A 711 -1.84 -23.26 11.54
C THR A 711 -0.34 -23.11 11.77
N PHE A 712 0.18 -21.93 11.46
CA PHE A 712 1.58 -21.60 11.70
C PHE A 712 1.83 -21.46 13.20
N LYS A 713 2.95 -22.04 13.65
CA LYS A 713 3.38 -22.00 15.05
C LYS A 713 4.64 -21.14 15.20
N PRO A 714 4.79 -20.45 16.34
CA PRO A 714 6.04 -19.74 16.63
C PRO A 714 7.22 -20.72 16.70
N ASP A 715 8.39 -20.29 16.23
CA ASP A 715 9.64 -21.04 16.37
C ASP A 715 10.41 -20.69 17.66
N THR A 716 11.69 -21.02 17.70
CA THR A 716 12.62 -20.74 18.81
C THR A 716 13.23 -19.33 18.80
N ALA A 717 12.67 -18.36 18.08
CA ALA A 717 13.09 -16.97 18.15
C ALA A 717 12.94 -16.39 19.57
N ASN A 718 13.82 -15.47 19.98
CA ASN A 718 13.89 -14.97 21.35
C ASN A 718 12.54 -14.45 21.87
N ASN A 719 11.89 -13.57 21.10
CA ASN A 719 10.60 -12.96 21.46
C ASN A 719 9.48 -13.99 21.65
N ASN A 720 9.52 -15.09 20.90
CA ASN A 720 8.61 -16.22 21.10
C ASN A 720 8.94 -16.98 22.39
N THR A 721 10.22 -17.21 22.66
CA THR A 721 10.67 -18.06 23.77
C THR A 721 10.56 -17.43 25.15
N PHE A 722 10.45 -16.10 25.27
CA PHE A 722 10.21 -15.44 26.56
C PHE A 722 8.93 -15.95 27.22
N ASP A 723 7.87 -16.17 26.43
CA ASP A 723 6.62 -16.78 26.87
C ASP A 723 5.99 -17.57 25.71
N MET A 724 6.51 -18.79 25.51
CA MET A 724 6.07 -19.66 24.42
C MET A 724 4.55 -19.95 24.45
N PRO A 725 3.90 -20.20 25.61
CA PRO A 725 2.44 -20.32 25.67
C PRO A 725 1.69 -19.10 25.11
N SER A 726 2.10 -17.87 25.47
CA SER A 726 1.50 -16.65 24.94
C SER A 726 1.77 -16.47 23.44
N ALA A 727 2.99 -16.80 22.98
CA ALA A 727 3.33 -16.78 21.57
C ALA A 727 2.45 -17.75 20.76
N ILE A 728 2.29 -19.00 21.21
CA ILE A 728 1.43 -19.99 20.57
C ILE A 728 -0.01 -19.46 20.50
N PHE A 729 -0.54 -18.97 21.62
CA PHE A 729 -1.90 -18.41 21.65
C PHE A 729 -2.07 -17.27 20.64
N LEU A 730 -1.15 -16.29 20.64
CA LEU A 730 -1.26 -15.11 19.79
C LEU A 730 -1.21 -15.51 18.31
N TYR A 731 -0.22 -16.30 17.89
CA TYR A 731 -0.10 -16.77 16.51
C TYR A 731 -1.33 -17.53 16.06
N THR A 732 -1.83 -18.48 16.87
CA THR A 732 -3.03 -19.26 16.54
C THR A 732 -4.26 -18.36 16.46
N ARG A 733 -4.47 -17.50 17.45
CA ARG A 733 -5.71 -16.71 17.53
C ARG A 733 -5.81 -15.65 16.44
N LEU A 734 -4.69 -15.02 16.05
CA LEU A 734 -4.68 -14.10 14.92
C LEU A 734 -5.09 -14.78 13.61
N GLN A 735 -4.63 -16.02 13.37
CA GLN A 735 -5.02 -16.82 12.20
C GLN A 735 -6.49 -17.25 12.23
N GLU A 736 -7.03 -17.57 13.42
CA GLU A 736 -8.44 -17.91 13.58
C GLU A 736 -9.37 -16.71 13.34
N LEU A 737 -8.96 -15.53 13.81
CA LEU A 737 -9.71 -14.27 13.68
C LEU A 737 -9.52 -13.58 12.33
N ASN A 738 -8.72 -14.16 11.44
CA ASN A 738 -8.39 -13.61 10.14
C ASN A 738 -7.68 -12.24 10.20
N ILE A 739 -6.90 -11.99 11.27
CA ILE A 739 -6.15 -10.75 11.43
C ILE A 739 -4.85 -10.84 10.65
N LYS A 740 -4.60 -9.82 9.83
CA LYS A 740 -3.38 -9.68 9.03
C LYS A 740 -2.14 -9.73 9.94
N THR A 741 -1.25 -10.66 9.68
CA THR A 741 -0.07 -10.93 10.50
C THR A 741 1.19 -10.89 9.63
N ASN A 742 2.16 -10.07 10.00
CA ASN A 742 3.49 -10.08 9.43
C ASN A 742 4.48 -10.65 10.46
N VAL A 743 5.40 -11.50 10.03
CA VAL A 743 6.49 -12.01 10.86
C VAL A 743 7.81 -11.67 10.17
N LEU A 744 8.61 -10.84 10.82
CA LEU A 744 9.98 -10.56 10.41
C LEU A 744 10.90 -11.49 11.19
N THR A 745 11.61 -12.37 10.49
CA THR A 745 12.62 -13.21 11.14
C THR A 745 13.99 -12.55 11.13
N ARG A 746 14.90 -13.09 11.95
CA ARG A 746 16.32 -12.68 11.95
C ARG A 746 16.98 -12.71 10.58
N PHE A 747 16.54 -13.57 9.66
CA PHE A 747 17.16 -13.71 8.35
C PHE A 747 16.90 -12.51 7.44
N ALA A 748 15.82 -11.76 7.69
CA ALA A 748 15.55 -10.52 6.97
C ALA A 748 16.66 -9.48 7.20
N ALA A 749 17.08 -9.31 8.47
CA ALA A 749 18.13 -8.37 8.82
C ALA A 749 19.49 -8.70 8.17
N TYR A 750 19.76 -9.99 7.90
CA TYR A 750 20.99 -10.40 7.19
C TYR A 750 21.02 -9.91 5.73
N GLY A 751 19.85 -9.61 5.15
CA GLY A 751 19.73 -9.02 3.81
C GLY A 751 20.04 -7.52 3.77
N CYS A 752 20.04 -6.84 4.92
CA CYS A 752 20.28 -5.40 5.00
C CYS A 752 21.05 -5.02 6.29
N PRO A 753 22.27 -5.52 6.48
CA PRO A 753 23.08 -5.09 7.61
C PRO A 753 23.47 -3.61 7.44
N LEU A 754 23.40 -2.85 8.54
CA LEU A 754 23.81 -1.45 8.59
C LEU A 754 25.29 -1.31 8.88
N PRO A 755 26.00 -0.39 8.22
CA PRO A 755 27.42 -0.16 8.48
C PRO A 755 27.62 0.41 9.89
N ARG A 756 28.73 0.04 10.55
CA ARG A 756 29.12 0.54 11.89
C ARG A 756 29.10 2.08 11.99
N ASN A 757 29.46 2.76 10.89
CA ASN A 757 29.56 4.23 10.87
C ASN A 757 28.23 4.96 11.14
N ILE A 758 27.08 4.27 11.13
CA ILE A 758 25.81 4.88 11.55
C ILE A 758 25.90 5.39 12.98
N TYR A 759 26.47 4.61 13.91
CA TYR A 759 26.68 5.02 15.30
C TYR A 759 27.65 6.20 15.40
N ASP A 760 28.74 6.19 14.61
CA ASP A 760 29.68 7.32 14.55
C ASP A 760 29.02 8.61 14.06
N THR A 761 28.03 8.49 13.17
CA THR A 761 27.34 9.64 12.57
C THR A 761 26.25 10.14 13.49
N MET A 762 25.49 9.23 14.11
CA MET A 762 24.48 9.57 15.11
C MET A 762 25.11 10.29 16.30
N GLN A 763 26.23 9.83 16.87
CA GLN A 763 26.84 10.51 18.03
C GLN A 763 27.24 11.96 17.73
N LYS A 764 27.60 12.29 16.49
CA LYS A 764 27.98 13.66 16.07
C LYS A 764 26.81 14.65 16.14
N THR A 765 25.58 14.15 16.22
CA THR A 765 24.40 15.00 16.43
C THR A 765 24.37 15.60 17.84
N GLY A 766 25.14 15.05 18.79
CA GLY A 766 25.12 15.46 20.19
C GLY A 766 23.87 15.01 20.95
N SER A 767 22.97 14.25 20.32
CA SER A 767 21.79 13.70 20.98
C SER A 767 22.21 12.77 22.12
N PRO A 768 21.64 12.92 23.34
CA PRO A 768 21.97 12.06 24.47
C PRO A 768 21.63 10.59 24.21
N ILE A 769 20.58 10.33 23.42
CA ILE A 769 20.24 8.97 22.96
C ILE A 769 21.36 8.44 22.07
N ALA A 770 21.77 9.20 21.05
CA ALA A 770 22.81 8.78 20.12
C ALA A 770 24.16 8.53 20.78
N LEU A 771 24.55 9.37 21.74
CA LEU A 771 25.76 9.20 22.53
C LEU A 771 25.73 7.89 23.33
N ARG A 772 24.62 7.64 24.04
CA ARG A 772 24.46 6.38 24.78
C ARG A 772 24.47 5.16 23.85
N LEU A 773 23.69 5.19 22.76
CA LEU A 773 23.64 4.08 21.82
C LEU A 773 25.02 3.75 21.25
N PHE A 774 25.84 4.77 20.94
CA PHE A 774 27.24 4.56 20.53
C PHE A 774 28.07 3.89 21.63
N ASP A 775 28.06 4.43 22.85
CA ASP A 775 28.87 3.92 23.96
C ASP A 775 28.50 2.49 24.37
N VAL A 776 27.19 2.22 24.48
CA VAL A 776 26.67 0.89 24.82
C VAL A 776 26.96 -0.12 23.71
N GLN A 777 26.79 0.25 22.44
CA GLN A 777 27.08 -0.67 21.33
C GLN A 777 28.54 -1.05 21.29
N ARG A 778 29.42 -0.04 21.42
CA ARG A 778 30.86 -0.24 21.42
C ARG A 778 31.29 -1.14 22.58
N LYS A 779 30.80 -0.87 23.78
CA LYS A 779 31.11 -1.70 24.95
C LYS A 779 30.59 -3.13 24.78
N SER A 780 29.35 -3.30 24.33
CA SER A 780 28.73 -4.62 24.13
C SER A 780 29.52 -5.48 23.13
N ILE A 781 29.89 -4.90 21.99
CA ILE A 781 30.61 -5.65 20.95
C ILE A 781 32.04 -6.01 21.41
N GLU A 782 32.73 -5.12 22.14
CA GLU A 782 34.05 -5.38 22.73
C GLU A 782 34.00 -6.41 23.87
N GLU A 783 32.94 -6.43 24.68
CA GLU A 783 32.74 -7.45 25.72
C GLU A 783 32.46 -8.84 25.12
N LEU A 784 31.69 -8.90 24.02
CA LEU A 784 31.49 -10.14 23.28
C LEU A 784 32.82 -10.63 22.69
N TRP A 785 33.67 -9.73 22.16
CA TRP A 785 35.01 -10.08 21.68
C TRP A 785 35.86 -10.74 22.78
N LYS A 786 35.88 -10.16 23.99
CA LYS A 786 36.58 -10.73 25.15
C LYS A 786 36.09 -12.15 25.46
N ARG A 787 34.76 -12.35 25.48
CA ARG A 787 34.14 -13.66 25.74
C ARG A 787 34.45 -14.68 24.64
N CYS A 788 34.52 -14.26 23.38
CA CYS A 788 34.88 -15.12 22.25
C CYS A 788 36.32 -15.63 22.32
N ASN A 789 37.23 -14.81 22.87
CA ASN A 789 38.64 -15.16 23.10
C ASN A 789 38.86 -15.94 24.40
N ALA A 790 37.86 -15.98 25.29
CA ALA A 790 37.96 -16.65 26.57
C ALA A 790 37.61 -18.15 26.49
N SER A 791 38.02 -18.89 27.53
CA SER A 791 37.74 -20.31 27.73
C SER A 791 36.98 -20.53 29.05
N GLY A 792 36.25 -21.64 29.16
CA GLY A 792 35.54 -21.99 30.41
C GLY A 792 34.53 -20.94 30.87
N ASP A 793 34.49 -20.68 32.18
CA ASP A 793 33.48 -19.83 32.82
C ASP A 793 33.55 -18.36 32.39
N GLU A 794 34.72 -17.87 31.96
CA GLU A 794 34.92 -16.51 31.48
C GLU A 794 34.11 -16.21 30.19
N ARG A 795 33.67 -17.25 29.47
CA ARG A 795 32.76 -17.13 28.34
C ARG A 795 31.35 -16.70 28.75
N ARG A 796 31.00 -16.83 30.05
CA ARG A 796 29.67 -16.52 30.61
C ARG A 796 28.55 -17.16 29.79
N GLY A 797 28.61 -18.48 29.63
CA GLY A 797 27.62 -19.27 28.89
C GLY A 797 27.62 -19.08 27.37
N LEU A 798 28.60 -18.36 26.79
CA LEU A 798 28.68 -18.19 25.34
C LEU A 798 28.97 -19.55 24.67
N PRO A 799 28.14 -20.02 23.71
CA PRO A 799 28.30 -21.32 23.08
C PRO A 799 29.70 -21.52 22.47
N ALA A 800 30.18 -22.77 22.43
CA ALA A 800 31.51 -23.10 21.90
C ALA A 800 31.71 -22.66 20.45
N ARG A 801 30.63 -22.68 19.63
CA ARG A 801 30.66 -22.20 18.24
C ARG A 801 30.97 -20.71 18.08
N CYS A 802 30.76 -19.91 19.13
CA CYS A 802 31.02 -18.47 19.13
C CYS A 802 32.48 -18.19 19.52
N SER A 803 33.42 -18.70 18.73
CA SER A 803 34.86 -18.53 18.94
C SER A 803 35.38 -17.19 18.41
N LYS A 804 36.68 -16.94 18.57
CA LYS A 804 37.38 -15.81 17.94
C LYS A 804 37.18 -15.81 16.42
N GLU A 805 37.32 -16.97 15.77
CA GLU A 805 37.18 -17.12 14.31
C GLU A 805 35.76 -16.81 13.86
N TRP A 806 34.76 -17.29 14.61
CA TRP A 806 33.36 -16.96 14.35
C TRP A 806 33.13 -15.45 14.44
N TYR A 807 33.64 -14.81 15.48
CA TYR A 807 33.48 -13.37 15.69
C TYR A 807 34.13 -12.56 14.55
N THR A 808 35.37 -12.90 14.21
CA THR A 808 36.13 -12.29 13.11
C THR A 808 35.36 -12.38 11.79
N LYS A 809 34.78 -13.54 11.48
CA LYS A 809 33.95 -13.73 10.28
C LYS A 809 32.64 -12.92 10.34
N THR A 810 31.98 -12.90 11.49
CA THR A 810 30.63 -12.34 11.65
C THR A 810 30.63 -10.81 11.69
N PHE A 811 31.58 -10.20 12.41
CA PHE A 811 31.55 -8.76 12.69
C PHE A 811 32.70 -7.98 12.04
N LEU A 812 33.86 -8.61 11.80
CA LEU A 812 35.08 -7.93 11.39
C LEU A 812 35.44 -8.12 9.90
N GLY A 813 34.58 -8.81 9.14
CA GLY A 813 34.82 -9.11 7.73
C GLY A 813 36.04 -10.01 7.49
N GLY A 814 36.37 -10.88 8.44
CA GLY A 814 37.54 -11.77 8.36
C GLY A 814 38.85 -11.15 8.88
N ARG A 815 38.84 -9.92 9.39
CA ARG A 815 40.01 -9.22 9.94
C ARG A 815 40.11 -9.34 11.47
N GLY A 816 41.25 -8.96 12.06
CA GLY A 816 41.44 -8.90 13.51
C GLY A 816 41.88 -10.21 14.15
N SER A 817 42.38 -11.18 13.36
CA SER A 817 42.95 -12.43 13.90
C SER A 817 44.21 -12.17 14.72
N GLU A 818 44.92 -11.08 14.41
CA GLU A 818 46.10 -10.57 15.12
C GLU A 818 45.77 -9.87 16.44
N ARG A 819 44.51 -9.44 16.64
CA ARG A 819 44.07 -8.76 17.87
C ARG A 819 43.89 -9.74 19.03
N SER A 820 44.31 -9.35 20.22
CA SER A 820 44.09 -10.05 21.49
C SER A 820 42.74 -9.67 22.12
N ALA A 821 42.34 -10.37 23.18
CA ALA A 821 41.13 -10.06 23.94
C ALA A 821 41.12 -8.63 24.54
N SER A 822 42.30 -8.06 24.80
CA SER A 822 42.46 -6.71 25.36
C SER A 822 42.48 -5.61 24.30
N ASP A 823 42.67 -5.95 23.03
CA ASP A 823 42.70 -4.96 21.96
C ASP A 823 41.30 -4.47 21.62
N SER A 824 41.18 -3.17 21.35
CA SER A 824 39.98 -2.61 20.74
C SER A 824 39.79 -3.20 19.34
N ILE A 825 38.55 -3.59 19.04
CA ILE A 825 38.14 -4.08 17.72
C ILE A 825 37.16 -3.15 17.01
N TRP A 826 36.77 -2.02 17.64
CA TRP A 826 35.72 -1.13 17.14
C TRP A 826 36.01 -0.60 15.73
N ASP A 827 37.26 -0.29 15.42
CA ASP A 827 37.73 0.16 14.10
C ASP A 827 37.61 -0.91 13.01
N LEU A 828 37.54 -2.18 13.40
CA LEU A 828 37.43 -3.31 12.49
C LEU A 828 35.99 -3.76 12.24
N VAL A 829 35.04 -3.38 13.11
CA VAL A 829 33.62 -3.76 12.97
C VAL A 829 33.05 -3.18 11.69
N VAL A 830 32.47 -4.04 10.86
CA VAL A 830 31.96 -3.67 9.54
C VAL A 830 30.51 -3.23 9.63
N GLN A 831 29.67 -4.04 10.27
CA GLN A 831 28.23 -3.92 10.19
C GLN A 831 27.50 -4.54 11.38
N PHE A 832 26.25 -4.13 11.56
CA PHE A 832 25.31 -4.62 12.56
C PHE A 832 23.97 -4.95 11.90
N ASN A 833 23.29 -5.96 12.43
CA ASN A 833 21.90 -6.25 12.04
C ASN A 833 20.97 -5.37 12.87
N MET A 834 19.85 -4.95 12.27
CA MET A 834 18.81 -4.17 12.94
C MET A 834 17.49 -4.90 12.74
N TYR A 835 16.96 -5.51 13.79
CA TYR A 835 15.76 -6.32 13.67
C TYR A 835 14.50 -5.46 13.85
N ASP A 836 14.41 -4.73 14.96
CA ASP A 836 13.18 -4.01 15.33
C ASP A 836 12.90 -2.78 14.47
N PRO A 837 13.91 -1.98 14.05
CA PRO A 837 13.69 -0.95 13.04
C PRO A 837 13.13 -1.54 11.74
N MET A 838 13.60 -2.71 11.31
CA MET A 838 13.07 -3.38 10.12
C MET A 838 11.66 -3.94 10.33
N ALA A 839 11.35 -4.46 11.52
CA ALA A 839 10.00 -4.89 11.87
C ALA A 839 9.01 -3.72 11.85
N LEU A 840 9.41 -2.53 12.34
CA LEU A 840 8.63 -1.31 12.22
C LEU A 840 8.38 -0.91 10.76
N LEU A 841 9.40 -1.00 9.89
CA LEU A 841 9.20 -0.75 8.45
C LEU A 841 8.28 -1.77 7.79
N LEU A 842 8.36 -3.05 8.18
CA LEU A 842 7.46 -4.09 7.69
C LEU A 842 6.01 -3.87 8.18
N ALA A 843 5.83 -3.26 9.34
CA ALA A 843 4.50 -2.99 9.88
C ALA A 843 3.74 -1.92 9.09
N VAL A 844 4.46 -0.96 8.48
CA VAL A 844 3.90 0.15 7.72
C VAL A 844 3.61 -0.29 6.27
N PRO A 845 2.34 -0.41 5.83
CA PRO A 845 2.00 -0.99 4.53
C PRO A 845 2.76 -0.41 3.31
N PRO A 846 2.88 0.92 3.12
CA PRO A 846 3.68 1.47 2.03
C PRO A 846 5.14 0.99 2.05
N LEU A 847 5.77 0.98 3.22
CA LEU A 847 7.19 0.65 3.38
C LEU A 847 7.41 -0.87 3.27
N ALA A 848 6.48 -1.64 3.82
CA ALA A 848 6.40 -3.09 3.71
C ALA A 848 6.42 -3.56 2.25
N TRP A 849 5.69 -2.84 1.40
CA TRP A 849 5.62 -3.14 -0.03
C TRP A 849 6.90 -2.72 -0.77
N VAL A 850 7.47 -1.55 -0.47
CA VAL A 850 8.70 -1.05 -1.12
C VAL A 850 9.88 -1.98 -0.84
N PHE A 851 10.09 -2.36 0.42
CA PHE A 851 11.35 -2.99 0.84
C PHE A 851 11.31 -4.50 0.93
N PHE A 852 10.14 -5.11 1.09
CA PHE A 852 10.01 -6.53 1.44
C PHE A 852 9.24 -7.33 0.39
N ASP A 853 9.82 -8.46 0.01
CA ASP A 853 9.23 -9.47 -0.85
C ASP A 853 8.79 -10.68 -0.03
N ASP A 854 7.54 -11.09 -0.23
CA ASP A 854 6.96 -12.27 0.39
C ASP A 854 6.78 -13.42 -0.60
N SER A 855 7.30 -13.30 -1.82
CA SER A 855 7.19 -14.31 -2.88
C SER A 855 7.70 -15.70 -2.44
N SER A 856 8.72 -15.75 -1.57
CA SER A 856 9.22 -17.00 -1.00
C SER A 856 8.22 -17.70 -0.07
N SER A 857 7.35 -16.93 0.60
CA SER A 857 6.27 -17.45 1.44
C SER A 857 5.03 -17.78 0.60
N ARG A 858 4.62 -16.91 -0.35
CA ARG A 858 3.40 -17.10 -1.16
C ARG A 858 3.44 -18.29 -2.11
N SER A 859 4.61 -18.68 -2.61
CA SER A 859 4.73 -19.83 -3.54
C SER A 859 4.48 -21.20 -2.90
N ARG A 860 4.43 -21.30 -1.57
CA ARG A 860 4.33 -22.56 -0.83
C ARG A 860 3.09 -22.69 0.05
N ILE A 861 2.19 -21.70 0.07
CA ILE A 861 1.03 -21.69 0.96
C ILE A 861 -0.23 -21.48 0.13
N ASN A 862 -1.30 -22.26 0.40
CA ASN A 862 -2.60 -22.08 -0.23
C ASN A 862 -3.03 -20.62 -0.14
N GLN A 863 -3.46 -20.04 -1.28
CA GLN A 863 -3.83 -18.62 -1.40
C GLN A 863 -4.95 -18.17 -0.44
N SER A 864 -5.69 -19.10 0.17
CA SER A 864 -6.67 -18.78 1.22
C SER A 864 -6.05 -18.31 2.54
N SER A 865 -4.72 -18.44 2.71
CA SER A 865 -3.96 -18.02 3.90
C SER A 865 -3.23 -16.67 3.73
N LEU A 866 -3.71 -15.82 2.80
CA LEU A 866 -3.18 -14.47 2.49
C LEU A 866 -2.94 -13.55 3.71
N GLN A 867 -3.33 -13.97 4.90
CA GLN A 867 -3.24 -13.22 6.15
C GLN A 867 -1.90 -13.35 6.86
N LEU A 868 -1.03 -14.33 6.55
CA LEU A 868 0.30 -14.43 7.16
C LEU A 868 1.42 -14.14 6.14
N ARG A 869 2.24 -13.13 6.42
CA ARG A 869 3.43 -12.78 5.66
C ARG A 869 4.68 -13.11 6.47
N VAL A 870 5.56 -13.98 5.97
CA VAL A 870 6.84 -14.30 6.63
C VAL A 870 7.99 -13.75 5.79
N ILE A 871 8.76 -12.84 6.38
CA ILE A 871 9.92 -12.19 5.74
C ILE A 871 11.20 -12.74 6.35
N GLY A 872 12.10 -13.21 5.49
CA GLY A 872 13.34 -13.88 5.89
C GLY A 872 13.08 -15.34 6.23
N THR A 873 12.82 -16.21 5.27
CA THR A 873 12.59 -17.64 5.56
C THR A 873 13.91 -18.40 5.77
N SER A 874 15.01 -17.92 5.19
CA SER A 874 16.36 -18.46 5.36
C SER A 874 17.42 -17.38 5.06
N PRO A 875 18.71 -17.63 5.36
CA PRO A 875 19.80 -16.71 4.98
C PRO A 875 19.87 -16.41 3.48
N GLU A 876 19.49 -17.37 2.63
CA GLU A 876 19.47 -17.25 1.17
C GLU A 876 18.21 -16.53 0.68
N HIS A 877 17.15 -16.53 1.49
CA HIS A 877 15.84 -15.95 1.19
C HIS A 877 15.47 -14.91 2.26
N THR A 878 16.24 -13.83 2.31
CA THR A 878 16.07 -12.73 3.27
C THR A 878 14.75 -11.98 3.10
N GLY A 879 14.15 -12.03 1.91
CA GLY A 879 12.91 -11.30 1.60
C GLY A 879 13.12 -9.79 1.43
N ILE A 880 14.36 -9.32 1.23
CA ILE A 880 14.67 -7.90 0.98
C ILE A 880 14.76 -7.65 -0.53
N LYS A 881 13.98 -6.70 -1.06
CA LYS A 881 13.94 -6.36 -2.50
C LYS A 881 15.14 -5.52 -2.94
N HIS A 882 15.44 -4.46 -2.18
CA HIS A 882 16.42 -3.43 -2.53
C HIS A 882 17.30 -3.11 -1.31
N SER A 883 18.26 -3.99 -1.01
CA SER A 883 19.04 -3.91 0.23
C SER A 883 19.79 -2.59 0.42
N GLN A 884 20.34 -2.01 -0.66
CA GLN A 884 21.04 -0.73 -0.59
C GLN A 884 20.07 0.44 -0.34
N THR A 885 18.97 0.54 -1.08
CA THR A 885 17.94 1.57 -0.86
C THR A 885 17.33 1.47 0.54
N LEU A 886 17.06 0.26 1.02
CA LEU A 886 16.59 0.04 2.40
C LEU A 886 17.64 0.50 3.42
N ARG A 887 18.92 0.20 3.20
CA ARG A 887 20.02 0.63 4.07
C ARG A 887 20.11 2.15 4.12
N ASP A 888 20.07 2.81 2.97
CA ASP A 888 20.16 4.27 2.89
C ASP A 888 18.94 4.93 3.55
N PHE A 889 17.75 4.37 3.34
CA PHE A 889 16.54 4.79 4.04
C PHE A 889 16.67 4.62 5.56
N LEU A 890 17.16 3.46 6.03
CA LEU A 890 17.38 3.21 7.45
C LEU A 890 18.37 4.22 8.04
N MET A 891 19.52 4.41 7.40
CA MET A 891 20.54 5.35 7.85
C MET A 891 20.04 6.78 7.90
N GLN A 892 19.36 7.24 6.84
CA GLN A 892 18.80 8.59 6.78
C GLN A 892 17.78 8.82 7.89
N ASN A 893 16.81 7.91 8.06
CA ASN A 893 15.74 8.10 9.04
C ASN A 893 16.23 7.93 10.48
N LEU A 894 17.23 7.07 10.75
CA LEU A 894 17.86 7.03 12.07
C LEU A 894 18.54 8.35 12.40
N LEU A 895 19.27 8.94 11.44
CA LEU A 895 19.92 10.24 11.62
C LEU A 895 18.91 11.38 11.79
N GLU A 896 17.87 11.43 10.96
CA GLU A 896 16.78 12.41 11.08
C GLU A 896 16.07 12.29 12.44
N GLY A 897 15.81 11.06 12.89
CA GLY A 897 15.15 10.77 14.17
C GLY A 897 15.91 11.35 15.35
N VAL A 898 17.23 11.13 15.44
CA VAL A 898 18.04 11.69 16.55
C VAL A 898 18.42 13.15 16.39
N SER A 899 18.39 13.69 15.16
CA SER A 899 18.78 15.09 14.88
C SER A 899 17.64 16.08 15.13
N ARG A 900 16.45 15.61 15.52
CA ARG A 900 15.32 16.48 15.79
C ARG A 900 15.67 17.51 16.86
N PRO A 901 15.54 18.82 16.57
CA PRO A 901 15.69 19.82 17.61
C PRO A 901 14.60 19.58 18.64
N LEU A 902 14.99 19.50 19.93
CA LEU A 902 14.04 19.62 21.02
C LEU A 902 13.23 20.88 20.72
N ARG A 903 11.92 20.74 20.49
CA ARG A 903 11.05 21.90 20.32
C ARG A 903 11.30 22.78 21.53
N ASN A 904 11.83 23.99 21.30
CA ASN A 904 12.18 24.90 22.39
C ASN A 904 11.01 24.96 23.39
N ASP A 905 11.29 24.55 24.63
CA ASP A 905 10.36 24.42 25.76
C ASP A 905 9.58 25.73 26.05
N SER A 906 10.00 26.86 25.48
CA SER A 906 9.37 28.16 25.64
C SER A 906 7.95 28.26 25.06
N SER A 907 7.51 27.29 24.23
CA SER A 907 6.14 27.28 23.67
C SER A 907 5.12 26.45 24.48
N ILE A 908 5.55 25.65 25.46
CA ILE A 908 4.64 24.87 26.32
C ILE A 908 3.77 25.78 27.21
N SER A 909 4.19 27.03 27.45
CA SER A 909 3.39 28.02 28.17
C SER A 909 2.17 28.56 27.39
N LYS A 910 2.02 28.30 26.08
CA LYS A 910 0.95 28.94 25.27
C LYS A 910 0.09 28.00 24.43
N ARG A 911 0.32 26.69 24.43
CA ARG A 911 -0.72 25.76 23.97
C ARG A 911 -1.81 25.70 25.03
N THR A 912 -2.87 26.46 24.81
CA THR A 912 -4.16 26.26 25.48
C THR A 912 -4.45 24.78 25.47
N LYS A 913 -4.46 24.16 26.65
CA LYS A 913 -5.06 22.85 26.87
C LYS A 913 -6.48 22.95 26.33
N THR A 914 -6.73 22.47 25.11
CA THR A 914 -8.07 22.04 24.76
C THR A 914 -8.35 20.94 25.77
N PRO A 915 -9.28 21.12 26.71
CA PRO A 915 -9.52 20.09 27.69
C PRO A 915 -9.98 18.86 26.89
N LEU A 916 -9.21 17.77 26.97
CA LEU A 916 -9.81 16.45 26.84
C LEU A 916 -11.02 16.50 27.79
N LYS A 917 -12.22 16.57 27.21
CA LYS A 917 -13.46 16.51 27.99
C LYS A 917 -13.30 15.29 28.86
N LYS A 918 -13.17 15.48 30.18
CA LYS A 918 -13.45 14.42 31.14
C LYS A 918 -14.87 13.97 30.82
N GLN A 919 -14.99 12.88 30.05
CA GLN A 919 -16.26 12.22 29.88
C GLN A 919 -16.64 11.72 31.27
N ASP A 920 -17.75 12.24 31.79
CA ASP A 920 -18.36 11.72 33.00
C ASP A 920 -18.61 10.23 32.79
N THR A 921 -17.91 9.39 33.55
CA THR A 921 -18.08 7.94 33.54
C THR A 921 -19.52 7.52 33.84
N THR A 922 -20.30 8.41 34.46
CA THR A 922 -21.73 8.26 34.72
C THR A 922 -22.59 8.32 33.44
N SER A 923 -22.17 9.04 32.39
CA SER A 923 -22.95 9.13 31.14
C SER A 923 -22.80 7.89 30.24
N LEU A 924 -21.65 7.21 30.32
CA LEU A 924 -21.39 5.95 29.62
C LEU A 924 -22.22 4.80 30.21
N GLN A 925 -22.30 4.70 31.55
CA GLN A 925 -23.18 3.72 32.21
C GLN A 925 -24.66 4.00 31.92
N GLN A 926 -25.08 5.26 31.81
CA GLN A 926 -26.46 5.60 31.41
C GLN A 926 -26.75 5.33 29.92
N GLN A 927 -25.75 5.42 29.04
CA GLN A 927 -25.89 5.03 27.63
C GLN A 927 -25.94 3.51 27.45
N GLU A 928 -25.21 2.73 28.25
CA GLU A 928 -25.31 1.27 28.27
C GLU A 928 -26.67 0.78 28.82
N LEU A 929 -27.19 1.39 29.90
CA LEU A 929 -28.54 1.11 30.41
C LEU A 929 -29.64 1.46 29.39
N LYS A 930 -29.47 2.54 28.62
CA LYS A 930 -30.40 2.89 27.53
C LYS A 930 -30.34 1.89 26.38
N LYS A 931 -29.15 1.41 26.00
CA LYS A 931 -28.98 0.38 24.95
C LYS A 931 -29.55 -0.98 25.37
N GLN A 932 -29.37 -1.39 26.63
CA GLN A 932 -29.96 -2.63 27.15
C GLN A 932 -31.50 -2.56 27.21
N ASN A 933 -32.08 -1.42 27.58
CA ASN A 933 -33.53 -1.25 27.61
C ASN A 933 -34.17 -1.16 26.22
N SER A 934 -33.44 -0.68 25.19
CA SER A 934 -33.94 -0.70 23.81
C SER A 934 -33.91 -2.09 23.16
N GLY A 935 -33.05 -3.01 23.63
CA GLY A 935 -33.05 -4.40 23.17
C GLY A 935 -34.22 -5.23 23.72
N LEU A 936 -34.77 -4.83 24.87
CA LEU A 936 -35.95 -5.46 25.50
C LEU A 936 -37.29 -4.96 24.95
N LEU A 937 -37.28 -3.89 24.15
CA LEU A 937 -38.47 -3.38 23.44
C LEU A 937 -38.61 -3.96 22.02
N TYR A 938 -37.62 -4.73 21.55
CA TYR A 938 -37.57 -5.35 20.22
C TYR A 938 -37.81 -6.87 20.26
N LEU A 939 -37.95 -7.45 21.47
CA LEU A 939 -38.58 -8.73 21.76
C LEU A 939 -40.00 -8.45 22.25
#